data_AF-A0A1G5W1P3-F1
#
_entry.id   AF-A0A1G5W1P3-F1
#
_cell.length_a   1.000
_cell.length_b   1.000
_cell.length_c   1.000
_cell.angle_alpha   90.00
_cell.angle_beta   90.00
_cell.angle_gamma   90.00
#
_symmetry.space_group_name_H-M   'P 1'
#
loop_
_entity.id
_entity.type
_entity.pdbx_description
1 polymer ?
#
loop_
_entity_poly.entity_id
_entity_poly.type
_entity_poly.pdbx_seq_one_letter_code
_entity_poly.pdbx_strand_id
1 'polypeptide(L)'
;MASLEQADQKVVFGLDIGTRSVVGTVGYMNDGQFNVIAQCVEKHETRAMLDGQIHDIGKVGATIKVVKEKLEQQTDIHLTDVCIAAAGRVLKTVRTTYDYEYVDAHDITEEDIYNLDSAAVEQAYSEFIKNNTSDLKFYLVGYSVMHYYLDGYQIANLEGHNAGKVSVELIATFLPDDCVDGLYKACERADLKVANLTLEPIAAMMVAIPDRFRMLNLALVDVGAGTSDICVTDDGSITAYGMLPIAGDDITEIIAQHCLVDFNQADEIKIAASHNDKVDYVDIMGLNKTISSKDIAKIVKPKVDEMAKKAVDEIKRLNGDKPVSAVFVVGGGGCVPGYVKAIAREMDIPEERVALRGEEVMKNITFLNNDGIERDSLLVTPLGICISYYEEANNFIFVSFNGVQTKIYDNGKLQVVDAAMQAQFPNEDLFPKRGQELKYTVNGKERSSRGEPGEAAIIQLNGKPADIHTKIRANDIIEVTPSTAGAPGKAVIEGIPEFKTKFNVNVNGKNVEASRFATVNGQPSTPLYSIQAGDEVKVLDYNTAEQIAALMDIDINEDTVIFVNNERGNKDTPVYENFKIEFKAQEEVIMDYYKDFPSADEVAISQENEESYESTEDGRLVEDADGQLSFDDLPDDDGSQKEEQVVVRNILAHDLHVTVNNEPITLHGKADYVFVDIFDAIDFDLSKPNGRAIVTSLNGATPEYLQPIKEGDRIEVYWK
;
A
#
# COMPACT_ATOMS: atom_id res chain seq x y z
N MET A 1 8.22 -14.06 -49.55
CA MET A 1 8.92 -12.97 -48.82
C MET A 1 9.85 -13.65 -47.81
N ALA A 2 10.62 -12.93 -47.00
CA ALA A 2 11.12 -13.52 -45.76
C ALA A 2 9.97 -13.50 -44.74
N SER A 3 9.83 -14.53 -43.90
CA SER A 3 8.88 -14.53 -42.80
C SER A 3 9.35 -13.51 -41.74
N LEU A 4 8.54 -12.49 -41.47
CA LEU A 4 8.83 -11.47 -40.46
C LEU A 4 8.22 -11.91 -39.12
N GLU A 5 8.99 -12.56 -38.27
CA GLU A 5 8.51 -12.88 -36.92
C GLU A 5 8.39 -11.60 -36.08
N GLN A 6 7.32 -11.49 -35.29
CA GLN A 6 6.97 -10.27 -34.55
C GLN A 6 8.12 -9.79 -33.62
N ALA A 7 8.95 -10.72 -33.14
CA ALA A 7 10.12 -10.46 -32.31
C ALA A 7 11.32 -9.84 -33.06
N ASP A 8 11.59 -10.27 -34.30
CA ASP A 8 12.85 -9.96 -35.01
C ASP A 8 12.90 -8.56 -35.65
N GLN A 9 11.75 -7.91 -35.84
CA GLN A 9 11.65 -6.52 -36.31
C GLN A 9 10.82 -5.59 -35.41
N LYS A 10 10.46 -6.02 -34.18
CA LYS A 10 9.51 -5.30 -33.31
C LYS A 10 8.22 -4.88 -34.06
N VAL A 11 7.59 -5.82 -34.76
CA VAL A 11 6.38 -5.51 -35.55
C VAL A 11 5.22 -5.21 -34.61
N VAL A 12 4.60 -4.04 -34.78
CA VAL A 12 3.42 -3.62 -34.01
C VAL A 12 2.15 -3.92 -34.81
N PHE A 13 1.12 -4.34 -34.10
CA PHE A 13 -0.27 -4.38 -34.57
C PHE A 13 -1.05 -3.36 -33.76
N GLY A 14 -1.43 -2.25 -34.38
CA GLY A 14 -2.32 -1.24 -33.81
C GLY A 14 -3.76 -1.45 -34.27
N LEU A 15 -4.70 -1.17 -33.38
CA LEU A 15 -6.12 -1.45 -33.59
C LEU A 15 -6.98 -0.31 -33.02
N ASP A 16 -7.55 0.47 -33.92
CA ASP A 16 -8.63 1.41 -33.63
C ASP A 16 -9.94 0.62 -33.57
N ILE A 17 -10.66 0.72 -32.45
CA ILE A 17 -11.93 0.02 -32.17
C ILE A 17 -13.07 1.04 -32.24
N GLY A 18 -13.13 1.81 -33.32
CA GLY A 18 -14.11 2.86 -33.54
C GLY A 18 -15.57 2.40 -33.54
N THR A 19 -16.47 3.33 -33.19
CA THR A 19 -17.92 3.06 -33.01
C THR A 19 -18.61 2.48 -34.25
N ARG A 20 -18.13 2.77 -35.47
CA ARG A 20 -18.70 2.22 -36.72
C ARG A 20 -17.85 1.10 -37.33
N SER A 21 -16.55 1.08 -37.13
CA SER A 21 -15.63 0.12 -37.76
C SER A 21 -14.39 -0.07 -36.92
N VAL A 22 -13.84 -1.27 -36.98
CA VAL A 22 -12.51 -1.59 -36.45
C VAL A 22 -11.48 -1.41 -37.57
N VAL A 23 -10.39 -0.68 -37.30
CA VAL A 23 -9.29 -0.46 -38.24
C VAL A 23 -8.00 -1.04 -37.65
N GLY A 24 -7.49 -2.11 -38.27
CA GLY A 24 -6.23 -2.73 -37.90
C GLY A 24 -5.09 -2.30 -38.83
N THR A 25 -3.94 -1.97 -38.24
CA THR A 25 -2.71 -1.57 -38.93
C THR A 25 -1.54 -2.41 -38.43
N VAL A 26 -0.75 -3.00 -39.34
CA VAL A 26 0.47 -3.74 -39.01
C VAL A 26 1.67 -3.03 -39.64
N GLY A 27 2.71 -2.78 -38.84
CA GLY A 27 3.90 -2.07 -39.31
C GLY A 27 5.10 -2.13 -38.36
N TYR A 28 6.17 -1.42 -38.72
CA TYR A 28 7.39 -1.33 -37.91
C TYR A 28 8.11 0.01 -38.07
N MET A 29 8.78 0.47 -37.01
CA MET A 29 9.63 1.66 -37.04
C MET A 29 11.03 1.32 -37.60
N ASN A 30 11.53 2.09 -38.56
CA ASN A 30 12.91 1.99 -39.06
C ASN A 30 13.46 3.38 -39.39
N ASP A 31 14.65 3.73 -38.86
CA ASP A 31 15.34 5.01 -39.09
C ASP A 31 14.47 6.27 -38.85
N GLY A 32 13.53 6.19 -37.89
CA GLY A 32 12.59 7.27 -37.58
C GLY A 32 11.42 7.42 -38.56
N GLN A 33 11.22 6.44 -39.44
CA GLN A 33 10.08 6.34 -40.36
C GLN A 33 9.23 5.11 -40.02
N PHE A 34 7.91 5.27 -39.92
CA PHE A 34 6.99 4.16 -39.68
C PHE A 34 6.60 3.49 -40.99
N ASN A 35 6.78 2.17 -41.09
CA ASN A 35 6.54 1.39 -42.30
C ASN A 35 5.29 0.52 -42.11
N VAL A 36 4.20 0.87 -42.80
CA VAL A 36 2.96 0.11 -42.83
C VAL A 36 3.11 -1.08 -43.78
N ILE A 37 3.06 -2.29 -43.24
CA ILE A 37 3.11 -3.53 -44.01
C ILE A 37 1.74 -3.85 -44.61
N ALA A 38 0.68 -3.74 -43.80
CA ALA A 38 -0.70 -4.09 -44.15
C ALA A 38 -1.72 -3.30 -43.32
N GLN A 39 -2.95 -3.12 -43.86
CA GLN A 39 -4.10 -2.57 -43.13
C GLN A 39 -5.40 -3.33 -43.46
N CYS A 40 -6.40 -3.22 -42.58
CA CYS A 40 -7.72 -3.80 -42.75
C CYS A 40 -8.78 -2.95 -42.04
N VAL A 41 -9.94 -2.75 -42.67
CA VAL A 41 -11.08 -1.96 -42.15
C VAL A 41 -12.33 -2.81 -42.22
N GLU A 42 -12.94 -3.12 -41.08
CA GLU A 42 -14.17 -3.91 -41.01
C GLU A 42 -15.28 -3.14 -40.27
N LYS A 43 -16.44 -2.95 -40.91
CA LYS A 43 -17.60 -2.30 -40.28
C LYS A 43 -18.33 -3.27 -39.35
N HIS A 44 -18.76 -2.82 -38.17
CA HIS A 44 -19.61 -3.64 -37.28
C HIS A 44 -20.95 -3.93 -37.98
N GLU A 45 -21.41 -5.19 -38.02
CA GLU A 45 -22.69 -5.55 -38.66
C GLU A 45 -23.91 -4.87 -38.02
N THR A 46 -23.82 -4.57 -36.73
CA THR A 46 -24.88 -3.92 -35.93
C THR A 46 -24.26 -2.81 -35.06
N ARG A 47 -25.10 -1.99 -34.40
CA ARG A 47 -24.64 -0.95 -33.44
C ARG A 47 -24.18 -1.62 -32.13
N ALA A 48 -23.07 -2.34 -32.20
CA ALA A 48 -22.41 -3.05 -31.10
C ALA A 48 -21.59 -2.12 -30.18
N MET A 49 -21.40 -0.88 -30.62
CA MET A 49 -20.78 0.22 -29.87
C MET A 49 -21.66 1.47 -29.96
N LEU A 50 -21.52 2.37 -28.98
CA LEU A 50 -22.23 3.64 -28.89
C LEU A 50 -21.39 4.63 -28.09
N ASP A 51 -21.17 5.85 -28.61
CA ASP A 51 -20.39 6.92 -27.98
C ASP A 51 -19.01 6.46 -27.44
N GLY A 52 -18.29 5.66 -28.24
CA GLY A 52 -17.01 5.03 -27.89
C GLY A 52 -17.11 3.80 -26.98
N GLN A 53 -18.26 3.53 -26.36
CA GLN A 53 -18.44 2.43 -25.41
C GLN A 53 -18.89 1.14 -26.11
N ILE A 54 -18.37 -0.02 -25.66
CA ILE A 54 -18.76 -1.34 -26.16
C ILE A 54 -20.05 -1.80 -25.47
N HIS A 55 -21.11 -1.99 -26.26
CA HIS A 55 -22.39 -2.54 -25.81
C HIS A 55 -22.49 -4.06 -26.03
N ASP A 56 -21.75 -4.60 -27.00
CA ASP A 56 -21.73 -6.05 -27.31
C ASP A 56 -20.30 -6.53 -27.56
N ILE A 57 -19.61 -6.89 -26.47
CA ILE A 57 -18.25 -7.44 -26.46
C ILE A 57 -18.11 -8.67 -27.38
N GLY A 58 -19.18 -9.45 -27.57
CA GLY A 58 -19.18 -10.62 -28.45
C GLY A 58 -19.07 -10.25 -29.92
N LYS A 59 -19.87 -9.28 -30.37
CA LYS A 59 -19.81 -8.80 -31.76
C LYS A 59 -18.54 -8.01 -32.05
N VAL A 60 -18.12 -7.13 -31.14
CA VAL A 60 -16.86 -6.37 -31.31
C VAL A 60 -15.67 -7.33 -31.40
N GLY A 61 -15.56 -8.31 -30.49
CA GLY A 61 -14.50 -9.33 -30.55
C GLY A 61 -14.53 -10.17 -31.83
N ALA A 62 -15.72 -10.50 -32.37
CA ALA A 62 -15.85 -11.17 -33.66
C ALA A 62 -15.36 -10.30 -34.83
N THR A 63 -15.67 -8.99 -34.84
CA THR A 63 -15.17 -8.05 -35.86
C THR A 63 -13.65 -7.87 -35.74
N ILE A 64 -13.09 -7.75 -34.52
CA ILE A 64 -11.63 -7.72 -34.29
C ILE A 64 -10.97 -9.01 -34.81
N LYS A 65 -11.59 -10.17 -34.60
CA LYS A 65 -11.07 -11.45 -35.10
C LYS A 65 -11.00 -11.50 -36.63
N VAL A 66 -12.01 -10.98 -37.33
CA VAL A 66 -11.98 -10.86 -38.81
C VAL A 66 -10.89 -9.90 -39.27
N VAL A 67 -10.67 -8.78 -38.58
CA VAL A 67 -9.55 -7.85 -38.85
C VAL A 67 -8.20 -8.56 -38.69
N LYS A 68 -8.00 -9.26 -37.57
CA LYS A 68 -6.80 -10.07 -37.29
C LYS A 68 -6.57 -11.10 -38.39
N GLU A 69 -7.53 -11.99 -38.65
CA GLU A 69 -7.38 -13.07 -39.63
C GLU A 69 -7.05 -12.54 -41.04
N LYS A 70 -7.58 -11.37 -41.42
CA LYS A 70 -7.27 -10.69 -42.69
C LYS A 70 -5.88 -10.04 -42.72
N LEU A 71 -5.34 -9.62 -41.58
CA LEU A 71 -3.98 -9.07 -41.48
C LEU A 71 -2.92 -10.18 -41.41
N GLU A 72 -3.18 -11.26 -40.68
CA GLU A 72 -2.35 -12.47 -40.68
C GLU A 72 -2.21 -13.03 -42.12
N GLN A 73 -3.32 -13.10 -42.88
CA GLN A 73 -3.33 -13.50 -44.30
C GLN A 73 -2.56 -12.55 -45.25
N GLN A 74 -2.48 -11.26 -44.93
CA GLN A 74 -1.73 -10.28 -45.74
C GLN A 74 -0.23 -10.29 -45.45
N THR A 75 0.16 -10.68 -44.23
CA THR A 75 1.52 -10.47 -43.71
C THR A 75 2.33 -11.76 -43.53
N ASP A 76 1.67 -12.92 -43.42
CA ASP A 76 2.27 -14.21 -43.00
C ASP A 76 2.89 -14.15 -41.58
N ILE A 77 2.34 -13.26 -40.74
CA ILE A 77 2.71 -13.06 -39.32
C ILE A 77 1.54 -13.53 -38.46
N HIS A 78 1.82 -14.32 -37.41
CA HIS A 78 0.81 -14.63 -36.38
C HIS A 78 0.77 -13.48 -35.36
N LEU A 79 -0.42 -12.90 -35.15
CA LEU A 79 -0.61 -11.71 -34.32
C LEU A 79 -1.15 -12.10 -32.94
N THR A 80 -0.29 -12.10 -31.92
CA THR A 80 -0.65 -12.43 -30.53
C THR A 80 -0.93 -11.20 -29.67
N ASP A 81 -0.25 -10.10 -29.93
CA ASP A 81 -0.23 -8.91 -29.09
C ASP A 81 -0.63 -7.67 -29.90
N VAL A 82 -1.49 -6.81 -29.32
CA VAL A 82 -2.13 -5.66 -29.98
C VAL A 82 -2.04 -4.38 -29.15
N CYS A 83 -1.84 -3.24 -29.81
CA CYS A 83 -1.96 -1.91 -29.22
C CYS A 83 -3.32 -1.32 -29.58
N ILE A 84 -4.01 -0.72 -28.61
CA ILE A 84 -5.34 -0.12 -28.79
C ILE A 84 -5.35 1.32 -28.28
N ALA A 85 -6.34 2.09 -28.75
CA ALA A 85 -6.75 3.33 -28.10
C ALA A 85 -8.12 3.17 -27.43
N ALA A 86 -8.43 4.07 -26.49
CA ALA A 86 -9.78 4.29 -25.99
C ALA A 86 -10.28 5.72 -26.29
N ALA A 87 -11.48 5.81 -26.85
CA ALA A 87 -12.41 6.93 -26.66
C ALA A 87 -13.41 6.62 -25.52
N GLY A 88 -14.21 7.62 -25.13
CA GLY A 88 -15.34 7.41 -24.24
C GLY A 88 -16.17 8.64 -23.94
N ARG A 89 -17.47 8.42 -23.68
CA ARG A 89 -18.47 9.45 -23.32
C ARG A 89 -18.04 10.38 -22.16
N VAL A 90 -17.14 9.95 -21.26
CA VAL A 90 -16.72 10.70 -20.06
C VAL A 90 -15.21 10.54 -19.80
N LEU A 91 -14.38 11.36 -20.44
CA LEU A 91 -13.00 11.57 -20.00
C LEU A 91 -12.96 12.49 -18.78
N LYS A 92 -12.03 12.23 -17.86
CA LYS A 92 -11.68 13.12 -16.76
C LYS A 92 -10.19 13.42 -16.79
N THR A 93 -9.83 14.71 -16.86
CA THR A 93 -8.45 15.17 -16.91
C THR A 93 -8.17 15.97 -15.64
N VAL A 94 -7.12 15.63 -14.91
CA VAL A 94 -6.61 16.37 -13.74
C VAL A 94 -5.24 16.92 -14.09
N ARG A 95 -5.05 18.23 -13.92
CA ARG A 95 -3.76 18.91 -13.99
C ARG A 95 -3.23 19.07 -12.57
N THR A 96 -1.99 18.65 -12.33
CA THR A 96 -1.35 18.78 -11.01
C THR A 96 0.12 19.16 -11.15
N THR A 97 0.70 19.66 -10.06
CA THR A 97 2.13 19.97 -9.96
C THR A 97 2.70 19.32 -8.71
N TYR A 98 3.80 18.60 -8.85
CA TYR A 98 4.49 17.95 -7.75
C TYR A 98 5.91 18.51 -7.62
N ASP A 99 6.31 18.76 -6.38
CA ASP A 99 7.61 19.31 -5.99
C ASP A 99 8.42 18.26 -5.22
N TYR A 100 9.70 18.10 -5.54
CA TYR A 100 10.66 17.33 -4.75
C TYR A 100 11.88 18.19 -4.40
N GLU A 101 12.27 18.18 -3.13
CA GLU A 101 13.39 18.95 -2.60
C GLU A 101 14.44 18.01 -1.98
N TYR A 102 15.66 18.05 -2.51
CA TYR A 102 16.81 17.29 -2.03
C TYR A 102 17.50 18.03 -0.86
N VAL A 103 18.13 17.27 0.05
CA VAL A 103 18.83 17.83 1.23
C VAL A 103 20.10 18.59 0.84
N ASP A 104 20.81 18.07 -0.16
CA ASP A 104 21.97 18.66 -0.82
C ASP A 104 21.74 18.63 -2.34
N ALA A 105 22.49 19.40 -3.12
CA ALA A 105 22.28 19.50 -4.56
C ALA A 105 22.64 18.19 -5.29
N HIS A 106 21.64 17.56 -5.90
CA HIS A 106 21.68 16.20 -6.47
C HIS A 106 21.78 16.21 -7.99
N ASP A 107 22.54 15.27 -8.55
CA ASP A 107 22.66 15.05 -10.01
C ASP A 107 21.46 14.21 -10.49
N ILE A 108 20.48 14.84 -11.13
CA ILE A 108 19.19 14.23 -11.47
C ILE A 108 19.37 13.13 -12.53
N THR A 109 18.92 11.91 -12.21
CA THR A 109 18.97 10.73 -13.10
C THR A 109 17.62 10.46 -13.80
N GLU A 110 17.60 9.57 -14.79
CA GLU A 110 16.33 9.02 -15.33
C GLU A 110 15.44 8.40 -14.24
N GLU A 111 16.04 7.79 -13.20
CA GLU A 111 15.31 7.17 -12.09
C GLU A 111 14.70 8.22 -11.14
N ASP A 112 15.34 9.38 -10.98
CA ASP A 112 14.78 10.53 -10.26
C ASP A 112 13.57 11.13 -11.00
N ILE A 113 13.70 11.36 -12.31
CA ILE A 113 12.62 11.89 -13.17
C ILE A 113 11.42 10.95 -13.14
N TYR A 114 11.66 9.65 -13.26
CA TYR A 114 10.64 8.62 -13.17
C TYR A 114 9.89 8.64 -11.81
N ASN A 115 10.62 8.77 -10.70
CA ASN A 115 10.01 8.85 -9.37
C ASN A 115 9.18 10.14 -9.21
N LEU A 116 9.66 11.26 -9.78
CA LEU A 116 8.97 12.56 -9.79
C LEU A 116 7.64 12.50 -10.55
N ASP A 117 7.66 11.95 -11.77
CA ASP A 117 6.47 11.68 -12.59
C ASP A 117 5.47 10.78 -11.85
N SER A 118 5.97 9.69 -11.24
CA SER A 118 5.13 8.71 -10.55
C SER A 118 4.40 9.31 -9.35
N ALA A 119 5.10 10.11 -8.54
CA ALA A 119 4.50 10.80 -7.39
C ALA A 119 3.48 11.87 -7.82
N ALA A 120 3.72 12.56 -8.94
CA ALA A 120 2.76 13.48 -9.54
C ALA A 120 1.51 12.77 -10.08
N VAL A 121 1.67 11.59 -10.68
CA VAL A 121 0.54 10.74 -11.11
C VAL A 121 -0.27 10.23 -9.91
N GLU A 122 0.38 9.81 -8.82
CA GLU A 122 -0.30 9.42 -7.57
C GLU A 122 -1.05 10.61 -6.93
N GLN A 123 -0.45 11.80 -6.94
CA GLN A 123 -1.12 13.02 -6.49
C GLN A 123 -2.35 13.34 -7.35
N ALA A 124 -2.25 13.29 -8.68
CA ALA A 124 -3.37 13.52 -9.58
C ALA A 124 -4.50 12.50 -9.40
N TYR A 125 -4.17 11.23 -9.16
CA TYR A 125 -5.17 10.20 -8.81
C TYR A 125 -5.81 10.45 -7.44
N SER A 126 -5.02 10.85 -6.45
CA SER A 126 -5.51 11.21 -5.11
C SER A 126 -6.44 12.45 -5.15
N GLU A 127 -6.12 13.44 -5.97
CA GLU A 127 -6.96 14.60 -6.26
C GLU A 127 -8.23 14.20 -7.03
N PHE A 128 -8.11 13.30 -8.00
CA PHE A 128 -9.26 12.76 -8.72
C PHE A 128 -10.25 12.08 -7.76
N ILE A 129 -9.78 11.13 -6.94
CA ILE A 129 -10.64 10.38 -6.01
C ILE A 129 -11.29 11.30 -4.97
N LYS A 130 -10.58 12.31 -4.45
CA LYS A 130 -11.15 13.31 -3.51
C LYS A 130 -12.28 14.15 -4.14
N ASN A 131 -12.22 14.42 -5.44
CA ASN A 131 -13.18 15.25 -6.16
C ASN A 131 -14.25 14.45 -6.92
N ASN A 132 -14.08 13.14 -7.10
CA ASN A 132 -15.05 12.27 -7.78
C ASN A 132 -16.26 11.97 -6.88
N THR A 133 -17.36 12.67 -7.13
CA THR A 133 -18.65 12.44 -6.44
C THR A 133 -19.52 11.36 -7.12
N SER A 134 -18.96 10.57 -8.04
CA SER A 134 -19.67 9.50 -8.74
C SER A 134 -19.35 8.12 -8.16
N ASP A 135 -20.37 7.26 -8.05
CA ASP A 135 -20.21 5.84 -7.72
C ASP A 135 -19.45 5.04 -8.81
N LEU A 136 -19.21 5.65 -9.98
CA LEU A 136 -18.38 5.06 -11.03
C LEU A 136 -16.91 5.04 -10.61
N LYS A 137 -16.30 3.86 -10.75
CA LYS A 137 -14.84 3.73 -10.74
C LYS A 137 -14.24 4.28 -12.03
N PHE A 138 -13.04 4.83 -11.92
CA PHE A 138 -12.27 5.32 -13.05
C PHE A 138 -10.83 4.81 -12.96
N TYR A 139 -10.29 4.59 -14.15
CA TYR A 139 -9.02 3.96 -14.43
C TYR A 139 -8.05 4.97 -15.07
N LEU A 140 -6.81 5.07 -14.57
CA LEU A 140 -5.76 5.91 -15.16
C LEU A 140 -5.31 5.32 -16.51
N VAL A 141 -5.78 5.92 -17.61
CA VAL A 141 -5.44 5.46 -18.95
C VAL A 141 -4.08 6.01 -19.41
N GLY A 142 -3.84 7.31 -19.27
CA GLY A 142 -2.53 7.91 -19.58
C GLY A 142 -2.24 9.18 -18.79
N TYR A 143 -1.01 9.67 -18.91
CA TYR A 143 -0.61 11.00 -18.43
C TYR A 143 0.28 11.68 -19.47
N SER A 144 0.51 12.98 -19.33
CA SER A 144 1.45 13.73 -20.17
C SER A 144 2.09 14.83 -19.35
N VAL A 145 3.43 14.86 -19.31
CA VAL A 145 4.17 15.97 -18.72
C VAL A 145 3.97 17.22 -19.57
N MET A 146 3.63 18.31 -18.90
CA MET A 146 3.60 19.63 -19.50
C MET A 146 4.98 20.28 -19.44
N HIS A 147 5.51 20.41 -18.22
CA HIS A 147 6.73 21.16 -17.94
C HIS A 147 7.50 20.53 -16.78
N TYR A 148 8.84 20.48 -16.89
CA TYR A 148 9.72 20.30 -15.74
C TYR A 148 10.25 21.65 -15.27
N TYR A 149 10.60 21.75 -13.99
CA TYR A 149 11.25 22.92 -13.40
C TYR A 149 12.48 22.50 -12.58
N LEU A 150 13.59 23.22 -12.77
CA LEU A 150 14.87 23.04 -12.08
C LEU A 150 15.12 24.29 -11.21
N ASP A 151 15.12 24.15 -9.88
CA ASP A 151 15.16 25.26 -8.91
C ASP A 151 14.14 26.39 -9.22
N GLY A 152 12.97 26.02 -9.76
CA GLY A 152 11.90 26.94 -10.16
C GLY A 152 11.99 27.50 -11.59
N TYR A 153 13.03 27.17 -12.36
CA TYR A 153 13.17 27.56 -13.77
C TYR A 153 12.70 26.44 -14.70
N GLN A 154 11.77 26.76 -15.61
CA GLN A 154 11.24 25.81 -16.60
C GLN A 154 12.34 25.25 -17.50
N ILE A 155 12.36 23.92 -17.69
CA ILE A 155 13.38 23.20 -18.46
C ILE A 155 12.75 22.06 -19.27
N ALA A 156 13.39 21.68 -20.39
CA ALA A 156 12.87 20.65 -21.29
C ALA A 156 13.29 19.21 -20.91
N ASN A 157 14.43 19.04 -20.23
CA ASN A 157 14.89 17.79 -19.64
C ASN A 157 15.62 18.12 -18.33
N LEU A 158 15.42 17.30 -17.29
CA LEU A 158 16.13 17.41 -16.02
C LEU A 158 17.43 16.58 -15.98
N GLU A 159 17.55 15.57 -16.85
CA GLU A 159 18.61 14.55 -16.78
C GLU A 159 20.02 15.16 -16.85
N GLY A 160 20.89 14.78 -15.91
CA GLY A 160 22.27 15.23 -15.84
C GLY A 160 22.46 16.69 -15.37
N HIS A 161 21.38 17.37 -14.96
CA HIS A 161 21.47 18.63 -14.23
C HIS A 161 21.68 18.39 -12.73
N ASN A 162 22.31 19.36 -12.05
CA ASN A 162 22.46 19.37 -10.61
C ASN A 162 21.51 20.41 -10.00
N ALA A 163 20.68 20.04 -9.02
CA ALA A 163 19.69 20.94 -8.41
C ALA A 163 19.36 20.62 -6.95
N GLY A 164 18.86 21.61 -6.21
CA GLY A 164 18.29 21.41 -4.88
C GLY A 164 16.79 21.08 -4.93
N LYS A 165 16.07 21.62 -5.92
CA LYS A 165 14.65 21.37 -6.14
C LYS A 165 14.35 21.01 -7.59
N VAL A 166 13.49 20.01 -7.76
CA VAL A 166 12.86 19.69 -9.04
C VAL A 166 11.33 19.71 -8.89
N SER A 167 10.63 20.09 -9.96
CA SER A 167 9.17 20.00 -10.02
C SER A 167 8.73 19.46 -11.38
N VAL A 168 7.60 18.76 -11.40
CA VAL A 168 6.90 18.39 -12.63
C VAL A 168 5.48 18.93 -12.60
N GLU A 169 5.04 19.54 -13.71
CA GLU A 169 3.63 19.80 -13.99
C GLU A 169 3.15 18.81 -15.06
N LEU A 170 2.06 18.10 -14.80
CA LEU A 170 1.49 17.12 -15.72
C LEU A 170 -0.04 17.14 -15.74
N ILE A 171 -0.59 16.51 -16.79
CA ILE A 171 -2.00 16.14 -16.88
C ILE A 171 -2.16 14.63 -16.82
N ALA A 172 -3.00 14.13 -15.91
CA ALA A 172 -3.39 12.73 -15.81
C ALA A 172 -4.83 12.54 -16.30
N THR A 173 -5.10 11.43 -16.98
CA THR A 173 -6.38 11.16 -17.64
C THR A 173 -7.01 9.85 -17.18
N PHE A 174 -8.31 9.91 -16.92
CA PHE A 174 -9.09 8.83 -16.34
C PHE A 174 -10.36 8.55 -17.17
N LEU A 175 -10.60 7.27 -17.47
CA LEU A 175 -11.83 6.77 -18.12
C LEU A 175 -12.54 5.77 -17.19
N PRO A 176 -13.88 5.58 -17.29
CA PRO A 176 -14.59 4.62 -16.43
C PRO A 176 -14.11 3.18 -16.64
N ASP A 177 -13.98 2.41 -15.56
CA ASP A 177 -13.46 1.03 -15.59
C ASP A 177 -14.13 0.15 -16.67
N ASP A 178 -15.47 0.22 -16.77
CA ASP A 178 -16.28 -0.56 -17.72
C ASP A 178 -15.90 -0.31 -19.19
N CYS A 179 -15.38 0.88 -19.51
CA CYS A 179 -14.92 1.21 -20.87
C CYS A 179 -13.63 0.49 -21.21
N VAL A 180 -12.68 0.45 -20.27
CA VAL A 180 -11.39 -0.22 -20.41
C VAL A 180 -11.59 -1.74 -20.41
N ASP A 181 -12.34 -2.25 -19.43
CA ASP A 181 -12.69 -3.67 -19.29
C ASP A 181 -13.38 -4.24 -20.55
N GLY A 182 -14.28 -3.46 -21.15
CA GLY A 182 -14.96 -3.81 -22.40
C GLY A 182 -14.00 -3.97 -23.59
N LEU A 183 -12.99 -3.09 -23.72
CA LEU A 183 -11.98 -3.15 -24.78
C LEU A 183 -11.06 -4.36 -24.61
N TYR A 184 -10.58 -4.62 -23.39
CA TYR A 184 -9.76 -5.80 -23.07
C TYR A 184 -10.50 -7.10 -23.40
N LYS A 185 -11.74 -7.26 -22.90
CA LYS A 185 -12.56 -8.46 -23.14
C LYS A 185 -13.00 -8.62 -24.59
N ALA A 186 -12.96 -7.57 -25.41
CA ALA A 186 -13.18 -7.68 -26.85
C ALA A 186 -11.92 -8.20 -27.58
N CYS A 187 -10.73 -7.75 -27.18
CA CYS A 187 -9.46 -8.25 -27.70
C CYS A 187 -9.22 -9.71 -27.30
N GLU A 188 -9.49 -10.08 -26.05
CA GLU A 188 -9.38 -11.47 -25.57
C GLU A 188 -10.22 -12.45 -26.42
N ARG A 189 -11.42 -12.04 -26.88
CA ARG A 189 -12.29 -12.85 -27.75
C ARG A 189 -11.79 -13.01 -29.18
N ALA A 190 -10.79 -12.24 -29.58
CA ALA A 190 -10.07 -12.38 -30.85
C ALA A 190 -8.73 -13.14 -30.69
N ASP A 191 -8.51 -13.78 -29.54
CA ASP A 191 -7.26 -14.44 -29.16
C ASP A 191 -6.07 -13.46 -29.21
N LEU A 192 -6.27 -12.23 -28.73
CA LEU A 192 -5.27 -11.16 -28.64
C LEU A 192 -5.04 -10.72 -27.19
N LYS A 193 -3.79 -10.37 -26.88
CA LYS A 193 -3.38 -9.69 -25.65
C LYS A 193 -3.19 -8.21 -25.91
N VAL A 194 -3.66 -7.34 -25.01
CA VAL A 194 -3.33 -5.91 -25.08
C VAL A 194 -1.91 -5.70 -24.57
N ALA A 195 -1.08 -5.04 -25.39
CA ALA A 195 0.31 -4.70 -25.09
C ALA A 195 0.50 -3.20 -24.78
N ASN A 196 -0.32 -2.32 -25.37
CA ASN A 196 -0.43 -0.92 -24.98
C ASN A 196 -1.90 -0.46 -25.08
N LEU A 197 -2.30 0.46 -24.20
CA LEU A 197 -3.54 1.23 -24.28
C LEU A 197 -3.21 2.71 -24.17
N THR A 198 -3.42 3.45 -25.26
CA THR A 198 -3.32 4.92 -25.30
C THR A 198 -4.72 5.57 -25.41
N LEU A 199 -4.78 6.89 -25.57
CA LEU A 199 -6.01 7.62 -25.90
C LEU A 199 -6.05 7.95 -27.40
N GLU A 200 -7.24 7.91 -28.01
CA GLU A 200 -7.44 8.35 -29.41
C GLU A 200 -6.86 9.76 -29.69
N PRO A 201 -7.11 10.79 -28.85
CA PRO A 201 -6.49 12.10 -29.04
C PRO A 201 -4.96 12.13 -28.83
N ILE A 202 -4.36 11.17 -28.13
CA ILE A 202 -2.88 11.06 -28.01
C ILE A 202 -2.32 10.46 -29.30
N ALA A 203 -2.85 9.30 -29.71
CA ALA A 203 -2.50 8.64 -30.96
C ALA A 203 -2.58 9.60 -32.16
N ALA A 204 -3.71 10.30 -32.31
CA ALA A 204 -3.92 11.24 -33.40
C ALA A 204 -2.89 12.40 -33.40
N MET A 205 -2.32 12.77 -32.23
CA MET A 205 -1.34 13.85 -32.11
C MET A 205 0.01 13.51 -32.74
N MET A 206 0.47 12.27 -32.57
CA MET A 206 1.77 11.82 -33.06
C MET A 206 1.85 11.88 -34.60
N VAL A 207 0.71 11.77 -35.27
CA VAL A 207 0.58 11.94 -36.73
C VAL A 207 0.24 13.40 -37.09
N ALA A 208 -0.79 14.00 -36.48
CA ALA A 208 -1.36 15.27 -36.94
C ALA A 208 -0.60 16.53 -36.49
N ILE A 209 -0.03 16.54 -35.27
CA ILE A 209 0.69 17.69 -34.70
C ILE A 209 2.03 17.25 -34.07
N PRO A 210 3.06 17.00 -34.90
CA PRO A 210 4.43 16.73 -34.44
C PRO A 210 5.02 17.85 -33.57
N ASP A 211 5.82 17.45 -32.58
CA ASP A 211 6.39 18.22 -31.45
C ASP A 211 6.81 19.66 -31.78
N ARG A 212 7.54 19.83 -32.89
CA ARG A 212 7.99 21.14 -33.42
C ARG A 212 6.87 22.18 -33.62
N PHE A 213 5.61 21.76 -33.63
CA PHE A 213 4.43 22.63 -33.73
C PHE A 213 3.68 22.80 -32.40
N ARG A 214 3.95 21.99 -31.37
CA ARG A 214 3.32 22.06 -30.04
C ARG A 214 3.71 23.33 -29.26
N MET A 215 4.77 24.03 -29.69
CA MET A 215 5.10 25.40 -29.28
C MET A 215 4.04 26.46 -29.66
N LEU A 216 3.01 26.08 -30.43
CA LEU A 216 1.91 26.95 -30.79
C LEU A 216 0.66 26.52 -30.02
N ASN A 217 -0.11 27.50 -29.53
CA ASN A 217 -1.43 27.27 -28.97
C ASN A 217 -2.38 26.77 -30.09
N LEU A 218 -2.61 25.45 -30.16
CA LEU A 218 -3.37 24.75 -31.21
C LEU A 218 -4.40 23.81 -30.59
N ALA A 219 -5.44 23.45 -31.34
CA ALA A 219 -6.26 22.29 -31.02
C ALA A 219 -6.27 21.27 -32.16
N LEU A 220 -6.32 19.98 -31.81
CA LEU A 220 -6.84 18.94 -32.69
C LEU A 220 -8.28 18.62 -32.27
N VAL A 221 -9.13 18.33 -33.26
CA VAL A 221 -10.41 17.67 -33.07
C VAL A 221 -10.45 16.46 -33.99
N ASP A 222 -10.30 15.27 -33.42
CA ASP A 222 -10.70 14.04 -34.11
C ASP A 222 -12.23 13.95 -34.03
N VAL A 223 -12.89 13.64 -35.15
CA VAL A 223 -14.35 13.51 -35.21
C VAL A 223 -14.66 12.15 -35.80
N GLY A 224 -14.84 11.18 -34.91
CA GLY A 224 -15.18 9.81 -35.25
C GLY A 224 -16.66 9.64 -35.60
N ALA A 225 -17.15 8.41 -35.41
CA ALA A 225 -18.56 8.08 -35.59
C ALA A 225 -19.40 8.46 -34.35
N GLY A 226 -19.00 8.01 -33.15
CA GLY A 226 -19.75 8.24 -31.90
C GLY A 226 -19.20 9.35 -30.99
N THR A 227 -17.94 9.74 -31.15
CA THR A 227 -17.25 10.76 -30.33
C THR A 227 -16.56 11.81 -31.18
N SER A 228 -16.38 13.00 -30.60
CA SER A 228 -15.38 13.98 -31.04
C SER A 228 -14.36 14.16 -29.91
N ASP A 229 -13.09 13.98 -30.24
CA ASP A 229 -12.01 13.82 -29.27
C ASP A 229 -11.00 14.95 -29.45
N ILE A 230 -10.70 15.66 -28.35
CA ILE A 230 -10.11 17.00 -28.37
C ILE A 230 -8.80 16.99 -27.59
N CYS A 231 -7.79 17.61 -28.17
CA CYS A 231 -6.50 17.85 -27.56
C CYS A 231 -6.09 19.31 -27.80
N VAL A 232 -5.48 19.94 -26.80
CA VAL A 232 -4.92 21.30 -26.89
C VAL A 232 -3.42 21.24 -26.62
N THR A 233 -2.62 21.87 -27.48
CA THR A 233 -1.17 22.05 -27.27
C THR A 233 -0.87 23.50 -26.98
N ASP A 234 0.10 23.77 -26.11
CA ASP A 234 0.71 25.10 -25.93
C ASP A 234 2.10 24.95 -25.28
N ASP A 235 2.95 25.96 -25.49
CA ASP A 235 4.32 26.05 -24.93
C ASP A 235 5.15 24.76 -25.02
N GLY A 236 5.00 24.01 -26.12
CA GLY A 236 5.79 22.81 -26.44
C GLY A 236 5.15 21.49 -26.01
N SER A 237 4.09 21.54 -25.20
CA SER A 237 3.47 20.37 -24.58
C SER A 237 2.02 20.17 -24.98
N ILE A 238 1.43 19.06 -24.55
CA ILE A 238 -0.02 18.85 -24.57
C ILE A 238 -0.57 19.33 -23.22
N THR A 239 -1.46 20.31 -23.25
CA THR A 239 -1.92 21.03 -22.05
C THR A 239 -3.30 20.61 -21.57
N ALA A 240 -4.10 19.95 -22.43
CA ALA A 240 -5.41 19.43 -22.08
C ALA A 240 -5.94 18.36 -23.05
N TYR A 241 -6.72 17.42 -22.50
CA TYR A 241 -7.55 16.46 -23.25
C TYR A 241 -9.03 16.60 -22.86
N GLY A 242 -9.93 16.37 -23.81
CA GLY A 242 -11.38 16.28 -23.61
C GLY A 242 -12.05 15.39 -24.65
N MET A 243 -13.28 14.95 -24.37
CA MET A 243 -14.06 14.06 -25.26
C MET A 243 -15.53 14.47 -25.23
N LEU A 244 -16.20 14.42 -26.38
CA LEU A 244 -17.59 14.82 -26.55
C LEU A 244 -18.42 13.70 -27.22
N PRO A 245 -19.54 13.25 -26.62
CA PRO A 245 -20.50 12.36 -27.28
C PRO A 245 -21.41 13.15 -28.23
N ILE A 246 -20.82 13.69 -29.30
CA ILE A 246 -21.52 14.26 -30.46
C ILE A 246 -20.60 14.15 -31.68
N ALA A 247 -21.07 13.57 -32.78
CA ALA A 247 -20.17 13.07 -33.83
C ALA A 247 -20.86 12.75 -35.16
N GLY A 248 -20.22 11.96 -36.03
CA GLY A 248 -20.77 11.54 -37.33
C GLY A 248 -22.08 10.74 -37.29
N ASP A 249 -22.42 10.15 -36.14
CA ASP A 249 -23.67 9.41 -35.89
C ASP A 249 -24.89 10.34 -35.82
N ASP A 250 -24.79 11.51 -35.17
CA ASP A 250 -25.87 12.52 -35.12
C ASP A 250 -26.34 12.92 -36.54
N ILE A 251 -25.36 13.03 -37.46
CA ILE A 251 -25.57 13.37 -38.86
C ILE A 251 -26.27 12.21 -39.59
N THR A 252 -25.87 10.97 -39.30
CA THR A 252 -26.53 9.75 -39.82
C THR A 252 -27.98 9.66 -39.35
N GLU A 253 -28.29 9.91 -38.07
CA GLU A 253 -29.65 9.81 -37.55
C GLU A 253 -30.61 10.81 -38.21
N ILE A 254 -30.15 12.04 -38.51
CA ILE A 254 -30.93 13.02 -39.27
C ILE A 254 -31.19 12.55 -40.71
N ILE A 255 -30.19 11.97 -41.37
CA ILE A 255 -30.33 11.44 -42.73
C ILE A 255 -31.29 10.23 -42.76
N ALA A 256 -31.21 9.33 -41.78
CA ALA A 256 -32.11 8.19 -41.63
C ALA A 256 -33.57 8.63 -41.48
N GLN A 257 -33.83 9.57 -40.56
CA GLN A 257 -35.17 10.12 -40.33
C GLN A 257 -35.73 10.87 -41.55
N HIS A 258 -34.88 11.60 -42.29
CA HIS A 258 -35.32 12.37 -43.46
C HIS A 258 -35.58 11.49 -44.70
N CYS A 259 -34.71 10.51 -44.96
CA CYS A 259 -34.80 9.63 -46.12
C CYS A 259 -35.81 8.48 -45.92
N LEU A 260 -36.12 8.16 -44.66
CA LEU A 260 -36.87 6.97 -44.21
C LEU A 260 -36.15 5.66 -44.59
N VAL A 261 -34.89 5.56 -44.17
CA VAL A 261 -34.00 4.40 -44.34
C VAL A 261 -33.45 3.94 -42.99
N ASP A 262 -32.83 2.77 -42.93
CA ASP A 262 -32.09 2.34 -41.74
C ASP A 262 -30.76 3.10 -41.56
N PHE A 263 -30.12 2.90 -40.42
CA PHE A 263 -28.91 3.62 -40.03
C PHE A 263 -27.70 3.31 -40.93
N ASN A 264 -27.54 2.08 -41.42
CA ASN A 264 -26.45 1.71 -42.32
C ASN A 264 -26.64 2.37 -43.68
N GLN A 265 -27.86 2.29 -44.23
CA GLN A 265 -28.18 2.93 -45.49
C GLN A 265 -28.07 4.47 -45.41
N ALA A 266 -28.36 5.08 -44.26
CA ALA A 266 -28.14 6.50 -44.01
C ALA A 266 -26.66 6.88 -43.96
N ASP A 267 -25.80 6.04 -43.37
CA ASP A 267 -24.33 6.25 -43.35
C ASP A 267 -23.75 6.17 -44.76
N GLU A 268 -24.21 5.22 -45.58
CA GLU A 268 -23.87 5.13 -47.00
C GLU A 268 -24.32 6.38 -47.78
N ILE A 269 -25.54 6.89 -47.54
CA ILE A 269 -26.02 8.14 -48.15
C ILE A 269 -25.17 9.34 -47.71
N LYS A 270 -24.79 9.41 -46.42
CA LYS A 270 -23.93 10.45 -45.85
C LYS A 270 -22.57 10.50 -46.55
N ILE A 271 -21.93 9.34 -46.71
CA ILE A 271 -20.64 9.20 -47.40
C ILE A 271 -20.79 9.52 -48.89
N ALA A 272 -21.74 8.88 -49.59
CA ALA A 272 -21.94 9.06 -51.03
C ALA A 272 -22.21 10.53 -51.42
N ALA A 273 -22.91 11.28 -50.55
CA ALA A 273 -23.20 12.71 -50.75
C ALA A 273 -21.98 13.64 -50.58
N SER A 274 -20.89 13.19 -49.97
CA SER A 274 -19.63 13.93 -49.91
C SER A 274 -18.86 13.88 -51.23
N HIS A 275 -19.09 12.85 -52.07
CA HIS A 275 -18.41 12.66 -53.35
C HIS A 275 -19.29 12.90 -54.58
N ASN A 276 -20.63 12.86 -54.44
CA ASN A 276 -21.59 12.95 -55.55
C ASN A 276 -22.59 14.11 -55.37
N ASP A 277 -22.93 14.83 -56.45
CA ASP A 277 -23.99 15.86 -56.45
C ASP A 277 -25.38 15.32 -56.06
N LYS A 278 -25.60 14.01 -56.24
CA LYS A 278 -26.84 13.29 -55.95
C LYS A 278 -26.55 11.86 -55.47
N VAL A 279 -27.44 11.35 -54.63
CA VAL A 279 -27.46 9.95 -54.18
C VAL A 279 -28.84 9.36 -54.46
N ASP A 280 -28.87 8.23 -55.14
CA ASP A 280 -30.06 7.38 -55.31
C ASP A 280 -30.12 6.35 -54.18
N TYR A 281 -31.30 6.11 -53.63
CA TYR A 281 -31.53 5.15 -52.54
C TYR A 281 -32.95 4.57 -52.58
N VAL A 282 -33.18 3.53 -51.78
CA VAL A 282 -34.52 2.91 -51.60
C VAL A 282 -34.99 3.17 -50.16
N ASP A 283 -36.21 3.67 -49.98
CA ASP A 283 -36.77 3.88 -48.65
C ASP A 283 -37.41 2.60 -48.05
N ILE A 284 -37.80 2.67 -46.79
CA ILE A 284 -38.46 1.57 -46.06
C ILE A 284 -39.82 1.14 -46.65
N MET A 285 -40.37 1.88 -47.61
CA MET A 285 -41.57 1.54 -48.38
C MET A 285 -41.23 0.88 -49.73
N GLY A 286 -39.94 0.66 -50.04
CA GLY A 286 -39.47 0.11 -51.31
C GLY A 286 -39.44 1.11 -52.46
N LEU A 287 -39.52 2.42 -52.18
CA LEU A 287 -39.55 3.47 -53.19
C LEU A 287 -38.14 3.96 -53.51
N ASN A 288 -37.75 3.85 -54.79
CA ASN A 288 -36.55 4.51 -55.31
C ASN A 288 -36.71 6.04 -55.20
N LYS A 289 -35.74 6.70 -54.59
CA LYS A 289 -35.68 8.15 -54.41
C LYS A 289 -34.27 8.66 -54.75
N THR A 290 -34.20 9.94 -55.09
CA THR A 290 -32.94 10.66 -55.27
C THR A 290 -32.92 11.87 -54.33
N ILE A 291 -31.80 12.10 -53.64
CA ILE A 291 -31.56 13.32 -52.86
C ILE A 291 -30.27 14.01 -53.35
N SER A 292 -30.20 15.35 -53.30
CA SER A 292 -28.97 16.05 -53.66
C SER A 292 -28.05 16.25 -52.44
N SER A 293 -26.74 16.30 -52.65
CA SER A 293 -25.77 16.64 -51.59
C SER A 293 -26.05 18.01 -50.96
N LYS A 294 -26.64 18.93 -51.73
CA LYS A 294 -27.06 20.27 -51.26
C LYS A 294 -28.28 20.22 -50.35
N ASP A 295 -29.21 19.30 -50.60
CA ASP A 295 -30.33 19.06 -49.70
C ASP A 295 -29.88 18.34 -48.42
N ILE A 296 -28.96 17.38 -48.52
CA ILE A 296 -28.31 16.74 -47.36
C ILE A 296 -27.59 17.79 -46.50
N ALA A 297 -26.68 18.58 -47.10
CA ALA A 297 -25.97 19.66 -46.41
C ALA A 297 -26.93 20.65 -45.73
N LYS A 298 -28.09 20.93 -46.35
CA LYS A 298 -29.12 21.81 -45.79
C LYS A 298 -29.87 21.19 -44.60
N ILE A 299 -30.21 19.90 -44.61
CA ILE A 299 -30.90 19.25 -43.48
C ILE A 299 -29.96 18.99 -42.30
N VAL A 300 -28.68 18.68 -42.55
CA VAL A 300 -27.72 18.39 -41.48
C VAL A 300 -27.07 19.65 -40.89
N LYS A 301 -27.07 20.79 -41.63
CA LYS A 301 -26.44 22.04 -41.18
C LYS A 301 -26.73 22.44 -39.72
N PRO A 302 -27.98 22.42 -39.21
CA PRO A 302 -28.25 22.79 -37.82
C PRO A 302 -27.48 21.93 -36.80
N LYS A 303 -27.26 20.65 -37.09
CA LYS A 303 -26.46 19.74 -36.26
C LYS A 303 -24.96 19.95 -36.48
N VAL A 304 -24.52 20.23 -37.71
CA VAL A 304 -23.12 20.61 -38.00
C VAL A 304 -22.73 21.88 -37.22
N ASP A 305 -23.63 22.88 -37.15
CA ASP A 305 -23.43 24.07 -36.34
C ASP A 305 -23.42 23.75 -34.83
N GLU A 306 -24.29 22.84 -34.35
CA GLU A 306 -24.31 22.38 -32.95
C GLU A 306 -23.01 21.65 -32.54
N MET A 307 -22.54 20.72 -33.39
CA MET A 307 -21.30 19.96 -33.19
C MET A 307 -20.09 20.88 -33.16
N ALA A 308 -19.98 21.78 -34.15
CA ALA A 308 -18.88 22.73 -34.22
C ALA A 308 -18.88 23.67 -33.00
N LYS A 309 -20.05 24.15 -32.58
CA LYS A 309 -20.17 24.95 -31.36
C LYS A 309 -19.73 24.17 -30.12
N LYS A 310 -20.22 22.94 -29.91
CA LYS A 310 -19.83 22.11 -28.75
C LYS A 310 -18.33 21.85 -28.70
N ALA A 311 -17.70 21.53 -29.84
CA ALA A 311 -16.26 21.37 -29.94
C ALA A 311 -15.51 22.67 -29.59
N VAL A 312 -15.98 23.82 -30.07
CA VAL A 312 -15.36 25.13 -29.81
C VAL A 312 -15.54 25.58 -28.36
N ASP A 313 -16.73 25.39 -27.77
CA ASP A 313 -17.01 25.70 -26.36
C ASP A 313 -16.12 24.83 -25.45
N GLU A 314 -15.92 23.55 -25.78
CA GLU A 314 -15.02 22.64 -25.05
C GLU A 314 -13.53 22.99 -25.24
N ILE A 315 -13.07 23.28 -26.46
CA ILE A 315 -11.70 23.77 -26.70
C ILE A 315 -11.42 25.02 -25.86
N LYS A 316 -12.35 25.99 -25.84
CA LYS A 316 -12.22 27.21 -25.02
C LYS A 316 -12.14 26.86 -23.54
N ARG A 317 -13.03 25.99 -23.03
CA ARG A 317 -13.03 25.53 -21.64
C ARG A 317 -11.70 24.87 -21.24
N LEU A 318 -11.14 24.03 -22.11
CA LEU A 318 -9.84 23.38 -21.90
C LEU A 318 -8.67 24.39 -21.95
N ASN A 319 -8.73 25.35 -22.87
CA ASN A 319 -7.71 26.39 -23.09
C ASN A 319 -7.85 27.63 -22.16
N GLY A 320 -8.53 27.50 -21.02
CA GLY A 320 -8.71 28.57 -20.03
C GLY A 320 -9.53 29.76 -20.56
N ASP A 321 -10.66 29.47 -21.20
CA ASP A 321 -11.62 30.38 -21.85
C ASP A 321 -11.06 31.21 -23.02
N LYS A 322 -9.95 30.75 -23.64
CA LYS A 322 -9.29 31.42 -24.78
C LYS A 322 -9.51 30.67 -26.11
N PRO A 323 -9.66 31.38 -27.24
CA PRO A 323 -9.58 30.74 -28.55
C PRO A 323 -8.15 30.27 -28.84
N VAL A 324 -8.01 29.19 -29.60
CA VAL A 324 -6.69 28.70 -30.06
C VAL A 324 -6.21 29.42 -31.31
N SER A 325 -4.91 29.34 -31.62
CA SER A 325 -4.34 30.00 -32.80
C SER A 325 -4.84 29.41 -34.11
N ALA A 326 -5.04 28.09 -34.16
CA ALA A 326 -5.56 27.32 -35.28
C ALA A 326 -6.13 25.98 -34.80
N VAL A 327 -7.05 25.39 -35.57
CA VAL A 327 -7.68 24.08 -35.27
C VAL A 327 -7.41 23.11 -36.41
N PHE A 328 -6.86 21.95 -36.10
CA PHE A 328 -6.71 20.83 -37.03
C PHE A 328 -7.89 19.88 -36.80
N VAL A 329 -8.49 19.36 -37.87
CA VAL A 329 -9.61 18.42 -37.80
C VAL A 329 -9.19 17.10 -38.46
N VAL A 330 -9.49 15.97 -37.82
CA VAL A 330 -9.28 14.61 -38.34
C VAL A 330 -10.53 13.75 -38.12
N GLY A 331 -10.46 12.46 -38.47
CA GLY A 331 -11.60 11.55 -38.41
C GLY A 331 -12.60 11.72 -39.55
N GLY A 332 -13.53 10.76 -39.68
CA GLY A 332 -14.48 10.70 -40.79
C GLY A 332 -15.70 11.62 -40.66
N GLY A 333 -16.09 12.00 -39.45
CA GLY A 333 -17.12 13.03 -39.22
C GLY A 333 -16.60 14.44 -39.53
N GLY A 334 -15.29 14.66 -39.47
CA GLY A 334 -14.65 15.92 -39.84
C GLY A 334 -14.81 16.28 -41.32
N CYS A 335 -15.00 15.25 -42.16
CA CYS A 335 -15.26 15.38 -43.60
C CYS A 335 -16.65 15.95 -43.95
N VAL A 336 -17.58 16.10 -42.99
CA VAL A 336 -18.94 16.57 -43.26
C VAL A 336 -18.95 18.01 -43.82
N PRO A 337 -19.56 18.25 -45.00
CA PRO A 337 -19.48 19.55 -45.68
C PRO A 337 -19.88 20.75 -44.81
N GLY A 338 -18.92 21.63 -44.56
CA GLY A 338 -19.09 22.89 -43.81
C GLY A 338 -18.70 22.83 -42.34
N TYR A 339 -18.35 21.67 -41.77
CA TYR A 339 -17.95 21.54 -40.37
C TYR A 339 -16.75 22.42 -39.99
N VAL A 340 -15.66 22.32 -40.77
CA VAL A 340 -14.46 23.20 -40.66
C VAL A 340 -14.81 24.70 -40.66
N LYS A 341 -15.74 25.13 -41.52
CA LYS A 341 -16.19 26.54 -41.60
C LYS A 341 -17.06 26.94 -40.41
N ALA A 342 -17.83 26.00 -39.85
CA ALA A 342 -18.58 26.25 -38.63
C ALA A 342 -17.64 26.41 -37.42
N ILE A 343 -16.60 25.57 -37.29
CA ILE A 343 -15.57 25.75 -36.24
C ILE A 343 -14.90 27.12 -36.37
N ALA A 344 -14.43 27.51 -37.56
CA ALA A 344 -13.79 28.83 -37.76
C ALA A 344 -14.68 29.99 -37.31
N ARG A 345 -15.98 29.92 -37.65
CA ARG A 345 -16.99 30.91 -37.29
C ARG A 345 -17.28 30.98 -35.78
N GLU A 346 -17.47 29.85 -35.11
CA GLU A 346 -17.75 29.84 -33.66
C GLU A 346 -16.50 30.15 -32.83
N MET A 347 -15.30 29.83 -33.34
CA MET A 347 -14.00 30.13 -32.72
C MET A 347 -13.58 31.60 -32.90
N ASP A 348 -14.16 32.31 -33.87
CA ASP A 348 -13.81 33.67 -34.30
C ASP A 348 -12.35 33.79 -34.82
N ILE A 349 -11.96 32.85 -35.69
CA ILE A 349 -10.65 32.84 -36.37
C ILE A 349 -10.82 32.69 -37.91
N PRO A 350 -9.84 33.12 -38.72
CA PRO A 350 -9.92 33.00 -40.17
C PRO A 350 -10.10 31.55 -40.64
N GLU A 351 -10.85 31.33 -41.72
CA GLU A 351 -11.11 29.97 -42.23
C GLU A 351 -9.81 29.24 -42.61
N GLU A 352 -8.76 29.95 -43.04
CA GLU A 352 -7.45 29.38 -43.36
C GLU A 352 -6.72 28.79 -42.14
N ARG A 353 -7.22 29.07 -40.92
CA ARG A 353 -6.72 28.52 -39.65
C ARG A 353 -7.52 27.33 -39.14
N VAL A 354 -8.52 26.85 -39.86
CA VAL A 354 -9.21 25.59 -39.55
C VAL A 354 -9.13 24.68 -40.78
N ALA A 355 -8.59 23.48 -40.60
CA ALA A 355 -8.38 22.57 -41.73
C ALA A 355 -8.50 21.10 -41.34
N LEU A 356 -9.20 20.35 -42.19
CA LEU A 356 -9.16 18.89 -42.23
C LEU A 356 -7.76 18.43 -42.64
N ARG A 357 -7.25 17.34 -42.06
CA ARG A 357 -5.95 16.70 -42.39
C ARG A 357 -6.15 15.29 -42.94
N GLY A 358 -5.22 14.83 -43.77
CA GLY A 358 -5.15 13.45 -44.28
C GLY A 358 -3.70 13.09 -44.63
N GLU A 359 -3.45 12.65 -45.87
CA GLU A 359 -2.10 12.29 -46.34
C GLU A 359 -1.02 13.36 -46.04
N GLU A 360 -1.37 14.66 -45.98
CA GLU A 360 -0.37 15.72 -45.86
C GLU A 360 0.31 15.81 -44.47
N VAL A 361 -0.23 15.14 -43.45
CA VAL A 361 0.44 14.98 -42.14
C VAL A 361 1.28 13.70 -42.05
N MET A 362 0.99 12.67 -42.85
CA MET A 362 1.61 11.33 -42.82
C MET A 362 3.04 11.27 -43.40
N LYS A 363 3.79 12.37 -43.38
CA LYS A 363 5.08 12.53 -44.10
C LYS A 363 6.20 11.58 -43.65
N ASN A 364 6.13 11.10 -42.41
CA ASN A 364 7.09 10.16 -41.83
C ASN A 364 6.58 8.69 -41.88
N ILE A 365 5.62 8.40 -42.77
CA ILE A 365 4.97 7.09 -42.89
C ILE A 365 5.12 6.58 -44.32
N THR A 366 5.65 5.36 -44.48
CA THR A 366 5.79 4.65 -45.75
C THR A 366 4.80 3.49 -45.78
N PHE A 367 3.98 3.42 -46.83
CA PHE A 367 3.07 2.29 -47.08
C PHE A 367 3.75 1.32 -48.05
N LEU A 368 4.02 0.08 -47.61
CA LEU A 368 4.84 -0.87 -48.37
C LEU A 368 4.04 -1.66 -49.43
N ASN A 369 2.80 -2.08 -49.11
CA ASN A 369 2.01 -2.97 -49.99
C ASN A 369 0.54 -2.54 -50.21
N ASN A 370 0.08 -1.40 -49.66
CA ASN A 370 -1.34 -1.02 -49.66
C ASN A 370 -1.82 -0.36 -50.97
N ASP A 371 -1.79 -1.11 -52.09
CA ASP A 371 -2.42 -0.72 -53.37
C ASP A 371 -3.96 -0.82 -53.30
N GLY A 372 -4.61 0.07 -52.54
CA GLY A 372 -6.08 0.14 -52.49
C GLY A 372 -6.74 0.86 -51.31
N ILE A 373 -5.99 1.34 -50.32
CA ILE A 373 -6.53 2.09 -49.17
C ILE A 373 -6.25 3.58 -49.38
N GLU A 374 -7.30 4.40 -49.32
CA GLU A 374 -7.19 5.86 -49.46
C GLU A 374 -6.50 6.47 -48.23
N ARG A 375 -5.58 7.41 -48.46
CA ARG A 375 -4.78 8.06 -47.41
C ARG A 375 -5.46 9.33 -46.96
N ASP A 376 -6.42 9.19 -46.06
CA ASP A 376 -7.33 10.27 -45.70
C ASP A 376 -7.35 10.58 -44.19
N SER A 377 -8.37 11.33 -43.78
CA SER A 377 -8.61 11.76 -42.40
C SER A 377 -8.84 10.59 -41.41
N LEU A 378 -9.22 9.40 -41.89
CA LEU A 378 -9.57 8.24 -41.05
C LEU A 378 -8.34 7.40 -40.68
N LEU A 379 -7.23 7.46 -41.42
CA LEU A 379 -6.03 6.68 -41.08
C LEU A 379 -5.16 7.33 -39.98
N VAL A 380 -5.39 8.60 -39.64
CA VAL A 380 -4.55 9.37 -38.70
C VAL A 380 -4.42 8.64 -37.35
N THR A 381 -5.55 8.26 -36.76
CA THR A 381 -5.62 7.67 -35.42
C THR A 381 -5.15 6.19 -35.39
N PRO A 382 -5.55 5.30 -36.34
CA PRO A 382 -4.97 3.96 -36.48
C PRO A 382 -3.44 3.94 -36.66
N LEU A 383 -2.88 4.89 -37.42
CA LEU A 383 -1.42 5.05 -37.56
C LEU A 383 -0.80 5.58 -36.27
N GLY A 384 -1.49 6.51 -35.60
CA GLY A 384 -1.12 7.05 -34.30
C GLY A 384 -0.95 5.99 -33.22
N ILE A 385 -1.85 5.01 -33.13
CA ILE A 385 -1.77 3.89 -32.17
C ILE A 385 -0.49 3.06 -32.38
N CYS A 386 -0.10 2.84 -33.63
CA CYS A 386 1.12 2.13 -33.95
C CYS A 386 2.38 2.94 -33.61
N ILE A 387 2.34 4.26 -33.77
CA ILE A 387 3.47 5.16 -33.50
C ILE A 387 3.62 5.39 -31.99
N SER A 388 2.52 5.52 -31.25
CA SER A 388 2.55 5.68 -29.79
C SER A 388 3.23 4.48 -29.11
N TYR A 389 3.12 3.26 -29.65
CA TYR A 389 3.90 2.11 -29.17
C TYR A 389 5.43 2.31 -29.25
N TYR A 390 5.98 3.14 -30.14
CA TYR A 390 7.43 3.40 -30.19
C TYR A 390 7.87 4.61 -29.34
N GLU A 391 6.93 5.44 -28.90
CA GLU A 391 7.19 6.67 -28.12
C GLU A 391 6.76 6.53 -26.64
N GLU A 392 5.76 5.68 -26.33
CA GLU A 392 5.22 5.42 -24.99
C GLU A 392 5.69 4.09 -24.37
N ALA A 393 6.30 3.17 -25.15
CA ALA A 393 6.68 1.85 -24.65
C ALA A 393 7.97 1.85 -23.82
N ASN A 394 7.86 2.43 -22.62
CA ASN A 394 8.54 1.98 -21.40
C ASN A 394 7.67 2.25 -20.13
N ASN A 395 6.43 2.74 -20.26
CA ASN A 395 5.77 3.35 -19.09
C ASN A 395 4.80 2.44 -18.34
N PHE A 396 4.07 1.49 -18.93
CA PHE A 396 3.17 0.62 -18.14
C PHE A 396 2.98 -0.79 -18.72
N ILE A 397 2.90 -1.78 -17.83
CA ILE A 397 2.36 -3.12 -18.09
C ILE A 397 1.13 -3.41 -17.22
N PHE A 398 0.39 -4.45 -17.60
CA PHE A 398 -0.78 -4.96 -16.90
C PHE A 398 -0.48 -6.36 -16.37
N VAL A 399 -0.88 -6.68 -15.14
CA VAL A 399 -0.87 -8.05 -14.59
C VAL A 399 -2.16 -8.34 -13.84
N SER A 400 -2.59 -9.60 -13.83
CA SER A 400 -3.72 -10.03 -13.00
C SER A 400 -3.21 -10.49 -11.63
N PHE A 401 -3.41 -9.69 -10.59
CA PHE A 401 -3.02 -10.01 -9.21
C PHE A 401 -4.24 -10.51 -8.42
N ASN A 402 -4.25 -11.78 -8.01
CA ASN A 402 -5.40 -12.45 -7.38
C ASN A 402 -6.72 -12.26 -8.15
N GLY A 403 -6.65 -12.21 -9.49
CA GLY A 403 -7.79 -11.98 -10.38
C GLY A 403 -8.15 -10.51 -10.63
N VAL A 404 -7.43 -9.56 -10.03
CA VAL A 404 -7.62 -8.11 -10.24
C VAL A 404 -6.59 -7.60 -11.23
N GLN A 405 -7.05 -7.02 -12.35
CA GLN A 405 -6.16 -6.36 -13.31
C GLN A 405 -5.49 -5.13 -12.68
N THR A 406 -4.16 -5.13 -12.67
CA THR A 406 -3.31 -4.19 -11.95
C THR A 406 -2.36 -3.52 -12.94
N LYS A 407 -2.40 -2.18 -13.05
CA LYS A 407 -1.45 -1.40 -13.86
C LYS A 407 -0.19 -1.15 -13.07
N ILE A 408 0.98 -1.51 -13.61
CA ILE A 408 2.28 -1.32 -12.95
C ILE A 408 3.21 -0.62 -13.95
N TYR A 409 3.99 0.36 -13.49
CA TYR A 409 4.93 1.08 -14.36
C TYR A 409 6.15 0.21 -14.69
N ASP A 410 6.48 -0.02 -15.97
CA ASP A 410 7.55 -0.97 -16.34
C ASP A 410 8.94 -0.34 -16.47
N ASN A 411 9.58 -0.16 -15.31
CA ASN A 411 11.00 0.23 -15.23
C ASN A 411 12.01 -0.85 -15.71
N GLY A 412 11.57 -1.94 -16.35
CA GLY A 412 12.39 -3.06 -16.81
C GLY A 412 12.96 -3.96 -15.68
N LYS A 413 12.71 -3.60 -14.42
CA LYS A 413 13.17 -4.32 -13.22
C LYS A 413 12.04 -5.07 -12.50
N LEU A 414 10.77 -4.81 -12.86
CA LEU A 414 9.55 -5.23 -12.14
C LEU A 414 9.50 -6.68 -11.63
N GLN A 415 8.92 -6.82 -10.43
CA GLN A 415 8.83 -8.02 -9.62
C GLN A 415 7.42 -8.21 -9.03
N VAL A 416 7.11 -9.41 -8.52
CA VAL A 416 5.83 -9.72 -7.87
C VAL A 416 5.50 -8.78 -6.69
N VAL A 417 6.50 -8.29 -5.95
CA VAL A 417 6.28 -7.32 -4.86
C VAL A 417 5.68 -6.00 -5.34
N ASP A 418 6.09 -5.51 -6.51
CA ASP A 418 5.57 -4.26 -7.10
C ASP A 418 4.08 -4.43 -7.44
N ALA A 419 3.71 -5.60 -7.97
CA ALA A 419 2.32 -5.97 -8.22
C ALA A 419 1.49 -6.07 -6.94
N ALA A 420 2.04 -6.66 -5.87
CA ALA A 420 1.35 -6.78 -4.59
C ALA A 420 1.08 -5.41 -3.94
N MET A 421 2.08 -4.51 -3.97
CA MET A 421 1.94 -3.13 -3.49
C MET A 421 0.88 -2.37 -4.28
N GLN A 422 0.94 -2.45 -5.61
CA GLN A 422 0.05 -1.72 -6.51
C GLN A 422 -1.40 -2.26 -6.51
N ALA A 423 -1.58 -3.55 -6.22
CA ALA A 423 -2.87 -4.17 -5.95
C ALA A 423 -3.41 -3.88 -4.52
N GLN A 424 -2.71 -3.06 -3.72
CA GLN A 424 -3.01 -2.75 -2.32
C GLN A 424 -3.11 -3.99 -1.42
N PHE A 425 -2.40 -5.07 -1.77
CA PHE A 425 -2.35 -6.28 -0.96
C PHE A 425 -1.59 -6.00 0.35
N PRO A 426 -2.10 -6.38 1.53
CA PRO A 426 -1.44 -6.07 2.78
C PRO A 426 -0.01 -6.63 2.82
N ASN A 427 0.98 -5.75 2.98
CA ASN A 427 2.39 -6.12 3.15
C ASN A 427 2.54 -7.14 4.31
N GLU A 428 1.82 -6.88 5.40
CA GLU A 428 1.61 -7.77 6.54
C GLU A 428 1.20 -9.21 6.20
N ASP A 429 0.51 -9.44 5.08
CA ASP A 429 0.01 -10.77 4.69
C ASP A 429 0.92 -11.46 3.66
N LEU A 430 1.94 -10.77 3.14
CA LEU A 430 3.05 -11.38 2.38
C LEU A 430 4.03 -12.11 3.31
N PHE A 431 4.24 -11.61 4.53
CA PHE A 431 5.30 -12.06 5.43
C PHE A 431 4.75 -12.83 6.66
N PRO A 432 5.28 -14.03 6.97
CA PRO A 432 4.73 -14.91 8.02
C PRO A 432 4.74 -14.24 9.41
N LYS A 433 3.54 -14.09 9.98
CA LYS A 433 3.34 -13.49 11.30
C LYS A 433 3.70 -14.49 12.40
N ARG A 434 4.35 -14.00 13.47
CA ARG A 434 4.49 -14.79 14.70
C ARG A 434 3.17 -14.81 15.47
N GLY A 435 2.89 -15.94 16.11
CA GLY A 435 1.78 -16.03 17.06
C GLY A 435 1.93 -15.06 18.23
N GLN A 436 0.80 -14.70 18.83
CA GLN A 436 0.74 -13.74 19.93
C GLN A 436 1.66 -14.14 21.09
N GLU A 437 2.42 -13.18 21.61
CA GLU A 437 3.28 -13.39 22.77
C GLU A 437 2.43 -13.55 24.04
N LEU A 438 2.63 -14.66 24.75
CA LEU A 438 2.01 -14.91 26.06
C LEU A 438 2.79 -14.14 27.12
N LYS A 439 2.18 -13.12 27.74
CA LYS A 439 2.75 -12.36 28.85
C LYS A 439 2.09 -12.76 30.17
N TYR A 440 2.90 -12.96 31.20
CA TYR A 440 2.49 -13.43 32.52
C TYR A 440 3.53 -13.00 33.57
N THR A 441 3.17 -13.05 34.85
CA THR A 441 4.05 -12.64 35.96
C THR A 441 4.47 -13.85 36.79
N VAL A 442 5.74 -13.91 37.18
CA VAL A 442 6.26 -14.92 38.13
C VAL A 442 6.92 -14.20 39.30
N ASN A 443 6.41 -14.42 40.51
CA ASN A 443 6.92 -13.82 41.75
C ASN A 443 7.09 -12.28 41.66
N GLY A 444 6.09 -11.60 41.08
CA GLY A 444 6.10 -10.14 40.85
C GLY A 444 6.94 -9.66 39.68
N LYS A 445 7.66 -10.53 38.95
CA LYS A 445 8.44 -10.19 37.77
C LYS A 445 7.75 -10.61 36.48
N GLU A 446 7.58 -9.68 35.54
CA GLU A 446 7.06 -9.98 34.21
C GLU A 446 7.93 -10.99 33.45
N ARG A 447 7.27 -11.85 32.69
CA ARG A 447 7.85 -12.83 31.77
C ARG A 447 7.01 -12.93 30.51
N SER A 448 7.63 -13.44 29.44
CA SER A 448 6.92 -13.79 28.23
C SER A 448 7.32 -15.16 27.67
N SER A 449 6.42 -15.74 26.87
CA SER A 449 6.70 -16.86 25.98
C SER A 449 6.34 -16.44 24.55
N ARG A 450 7.30 -16.54 23.64
CA ARG A 450 7.17 -16.12 22.25
C ARG A 450 6.30 -17.11 21.47
N GLY A 451 5.42 -16.60 20.61
CA GLY A 451 4.68 -17.44 19.68
C GLY A 451 5.55 -18.06 18.59
N GLU A 452 5.03 -19.14 18.02
CA GLU A 452 5.62 -19.85 16.89
C GLU A 452 5.54 -18.98 15.61
N PRO A 453 6.47 -19.13 14.65
CA PRO A 453 6.33 -18.49 13.34
C PRO A 453 5.19 -19.13 12.54
N GLY A 454 4.46 -18.34 11.76
CA GLY A 454 3.50 -18.83 10.78
C GLY A 454 4.14 -19.30 9.47
N GLU A 455 3.29 -19.74 8.54
CA GLU A 455 3.68 -20.17 7.20
C GLU A 455 3.73 -18.96 6.26
N ALA A 456 4.71 -18.91 5.35
CA ALA A 456 4.87 -17.81 4.39
C ALA A 456 3.81 -17.83 3.30
N ALA A 457 3.58 -16.70 2.65
CA ALA A 457 2.62 -16.58 1.55
C ALA A 457 3.01 -17.50 0.38
N ILE A 458 2.03 -18.17 -0.23
CA ILE A 458 2.26 -19.04 -1.39
C ILE A 458 2.02 -18.20 -2.65
N ILE A 459 3.09 -17.96 -3.41
CA ILE A 459 3.09 -17.15 -4.62
C ILE A 459 3.19 -18.05 -5.85
N GLN A 460 2.32 -17.83 -6.82
CA GLN A 460 2.37 -18.46 -8.13
C GLN A 460 2.37 -17.42 -9.24
N LEU A 461 3.29 -17.55 -10.20
CA LEU A 461 3.33 -16.78 -11.44
C LEU A 461 2.97 -17.70 -12.62
N ASN A 462 1.88 -17.40 -13.31
CA ASN A 462 1.31 -18.19 -14.42
C ASN A 462 1.15 -19.68 -14.06
N GLY A 463 0.63 -19.98 -12.86
CA GLY A 463 0.42 -21.34 -12.35
C GLY A 463 1.71 -22.11 -12.02
N LYS A 464 2.84 -21.42 -11.81
CA LYS A 464 4.12 -22.01 -11.36
C LYS A 464 4.57 -21.35 -10.05
N PRO A 465 5.18 -22.08 -9.12
CA PRO A 465 5.74 -21.48 -7.90
C PRO A 465 6.73 -20.36 -8.22
N ALA A 466 6.61 -19.24 -7.51
CA ALA A 466 7.43 -18.05 -7.64
C ALA A 466 7.71 -17.45 -6.25
N ASP A 467 8.50 -16.38 -6.19
CA ASP A 467 8.77 -15.59 -4.99
C ASP A 467 8.46 -14.09 -5.24
N ILE A 468 8.55 -13.27 -4.17
CA ILE A 468 8.29 -11.82 -4.25
C ILE A 468 9.23 -11.07 -5.21
N HIS A 469 10.39 -11.64 -5.54
CA HIS A 469 11.41 -11.01 -6.39
C HIS A 469 11.40 -11.54 -7.83
N THR A 470 10.52 -12.48 -8.14
CA THR A 470 10.40 -13.09 -9.46
C THR A 470 9.93 -12.02 -10.44
N LYS A 471 10.67 -11.84 -11.53
CA LYS A 471 10.36 -10.82 -12.54
C LYS A 471 9.03 -11.08 -13.23
N ILE A 472 8.24 -10.02 -13.40
CA ILE A 472 6.93 -10.04 -14.06
C ILE A 472 6.97 -9.31 -15.41
N ARG A 473 5.94 -9.53 -16.24
CA ARG A 473 5.77 -8.97 -17.58
C ARG A 473 4.30 -8.68 -17.88
N ALA A 474 4.04 -7.94 -18.96
CA ALA A 474 2.68 -7.71 -19.47
C ALA A 474 1.88 -9.02 -19.63
N ASN A 475 0.66 -9.00 -19.11
CA ASN A 475 -0.32 -10.08 -19.11
C ASN A 475 0.10 -11.34 -18.30
N ASP A 476 1.00 -11.20 -17.32
CA ASP A 476 1.25 -12.23 -16.31
C ASP A 476 0.08 -12.35 -15.31
N ILE A 477 -0.15 -13.57 -14.83
CA ILE A 477 -1.13 -13.90 -13.77
C ILE A 477 -0.36 -14.24 -12.49
N ILE A 478 -0.66 -13.52 -11.40
CA ILE A 478 -0.01 -13.61 -10.10
C ILE A 478 -1.07 -14.03 -9.08
N GLU A 479 -0.94 -15.22 -8.51
CA GLU A 479 -1.81 -15.71 -7.44
C GLU A 479 -1.02 -15.75 -6.13
N VAL A 480 -1.50 -15.07 -5.10
CA VAL A 480 -0.88 -14.97 -3.77
C VAL A 480 -1.87 -15.44 -2.72
N THR A 481 -1.62 -16.61 -2.15
CA THR A 481 -2.30 -17.07 -0.93
C THR A 481 -1.66 -16.38 0.27
N PRO A 482 -2.42 -15.67 1.13
CA PRO A 482 -1.89 -15.01 2.31
C PRO A 482 -1.06 -15.93 3.21
N SER A 483 -0.01 -15.35 3.81
CA SER A 483 0.73 -15.97 4.92
C SER A 483 -0.16 -16.15 6.16
N THR A 484 0.27 -17.03 7.08
CA THR A 484 -0.48 -17.30 8.32
C THR A 484 0.22 -16.71 9.55
N ALA A 485 -0.55 -16.57 10.63
CA ALA A 485 0.01 -16.32 11.95
C ALA A 485 0.25 -17.66 12.68
N GLY A 486 1.45 -17.84 13.23
CA GLY A 486 1.79 -19.06 13.98
C GLY A 486 1.04 -19.17 15.32
N ALA A 487 1.20 -20.31 16.01
CA ALA A 487 0.51 -20.54 17.28
C ALA A 487 0.95 -19.55 18.38
N PRO A 488 0.03 -19.06 19.24
CA PRO A 488 0.39 -18.25 20.40
C PRO A 488 1.41 -18.92 21.32
N GLY A 489 2.20 -18.10 22.01
CA GLY A 489 3.18 -18.58 22.98
C GLY A 489 2.54 -19.41 24.09
N LYS A 490 3.25 -20.44 24.54
CA LYS A 490 2.78 -21.36 25.61
C LYS A 490 3.80 -21.41 26.74
N ALA A 491 3.31 -21.53 27.96
CA ALA A 491 4.11 -21.77 29.16
C ALA A 491 3.34 -22.66 30.14
N VAL A 492 4.05 -23.44 30.94
CA VAL A 492 3.49 -24.28 32.00
C VAL A 492 4.28 -24.04 33.30
N ILE A 493 3.65 -24.25 34.45
CA ILE A 493 4.29 -24.01 35.77
C ILE A 493 5.56 -24.84 35.93
N GLU A 494 5.56 -26.11 35.53
CA GLU A 494 6.74 -26.98 35.50
C GLU A 494 7.89 -26.39 34.67
N GLY A 495 7.62 -25.51 33.70
CA GLY A 495 8.63 -24.84 32.89
C GLY A 495 9.46 -23.79 33.66
N ILE A 496 8.91 -23.22 34.73
CA ILE A 496 9.48 -22.10 35.48
C ILE A 496 10.76 -22.54 36.23
N PRO A 497 11.92 -21.88 36.04
CA PRO A 497 13.17 -22.23 36.72
C PRO A 497 13.06 -22.25 38.25
N GLU A 498 12.38 -21.25 38.83
CA GLU A 498 12.12 -21.14 40.27
C GLU A 498 11.32 -22.35 40.80
N PHE A 499 10.30 -22.80 40.06
CA PHE A 499 9.49 -23.96 40.42
C PHE A 499 10.28 -25.28 40.37
N LYS A 500 11.29 -25.37 39.49
CA LYS A 500 12.22 -26.50 39.41
C LYS A 500 13.24 -26.53 40.56
N THR A 501 13.38 -25.45 41.33
CA THR A 501 14.23 -25.49 42.53
C THR A 501 13.52 -26.26 43.64
N LYS A 502 14.31 -27.06 44.37
CA LYS A 502 13.90 -27.72 45.59
C LYS A 502 14.55 -27.04 46.79
N PHE A 503 14.07 -27.35 47.99
CA PHE A 503 14.62 -26.82 49.24
C PHE A 503 14.71 -27.90 50.31
N ASN A 504 15.57 -27.69 51.30
CA ASN A 504 15.80 -28.66 52.38
C ASN A 504 15.02 -28.31 53.64
N VAL A 505 14.43 -29.31 54.32
CA VAL A 505 13.77 -29.17 55.62
C VAL A 505 14.21 -30.32 56.56
N ASN A 506 14.28 -30.06 57.86
CA ASN A 506 14.63 -31.09 58.84
C ASN A 506 13.36 -31.69 59.48
N VAL A 507 12.97 -32.89 59.07
CA VAL A 507 11.78 -33.60 59.58
C VAL A 507 12.19 -34.67 60.58
N ASN A 508 11.75 -34.56 61.83
CA ASN A 508 12.08 -35.53 62.91
C ASN A 508 13.59 -35.88 62.96
N GLY A 509 14.46 -34.87 62.79
CA GLY A 509 15.92 -35.02 62.80
C GLY A 509 16.57 -35.39 61.46
N LYS A 510 15.79 -35.76 60.43
CA LYS A 510 16.29 -36.14 59.10
C LYS A 510 16.21 -34.95 58.13
N ASN A 511 17.22 -34.78 57.28
CA ASN A 511 17.14 -33.81 56.19
C ASN A 511 16.31 -34.39 55.01
N VAL A 512 15.33 -33.62 54.53
CA VAL A 512 14.37 -34.00 53.49
C VAL A 512 14.35 -32.93 52.40
N GLU A 513 14.38 -33.34 51.14
CA GLU A 513 14.39 -32.46 49.98
C GLU A 513 12.96 -32.28 49.43
N ALA A 514 12.37 -31.10 49.67
CA ALA A 514 11.00 -30.76 49.29
C ALA A 514 10.91 -30.03 47.94
N SER A 515 9.86 -30.32 47.17
CA SER A 515 9.51 -29.58 45.96
C SER A 515 8.73 -28.31 46.30
N ARG A 516 8.83 -27.28 45.45
CA ARG A 516 8.01 -26.07 45.61
C ARG A 516 6.60 -26.29 45.06
N PHE A 517 5.63 -25.60 45.68
CA PHE A 517 4.27 -25.45 45.14
C PHE A 517 4.14 -24.08 44.48
N ALA A 518 3.10 -23.93 43.65
CA ALA A 518 2.77 -22.63 43.05
C ALA A 518 1.27 -22.35 43.17
N THR A 519 0.94 -21.08 43.33
CA THR A 519 -0.41 -20.56 43.10
C THR A 519 -0.45 -19.79 41.79
N VAL A 520 -1.62 -19.73 41.17
CA VAL A 520 -1.93 -18.85 40.03
C VAL A 520 -3.10 -17.98 40.45
N ASN A 521 -2.94 -16.67 40.37
CA ASN A 521 -3.95 -15.69 40.81
C ASN A 521 -4.45 -15.97 42.25
N GLY A 522 -3.53 -16.42 43.12
CA GLY A 522 -3.80 -16.81 44.51
C GLY A 522 -4.30 -18.24 44.75
N GLN A 523 -4.67 -19.00 43.72
CA GLN A 523 -5.20 -20.37 43.86
C GLN A 523 -4.12 -21.46 43.64
N PRO A 524 -3.98 -22.46 44.54
CA PRO A 524 -3.06 -23.58 44.36
C PRO A 524 -3.24 -24.29 43.01
N SER A 525 -2.14 -24.48 42.28
CA SER A 525 -2.16 -24.95 40.89
C SER A 525 -1.17 -26.10 40.64
N THR A 526 -1.45 -26.93 39.65
CA THR A 526 -0.64 -28.12 39.33
C THR A 526 0.56 -27.78 38.44
N PRO A 527 1.66 -28.57 38.46
CA PRO A 527 2.83 -28.34 37.59
C PRO A 527 2.47 -28.27 36.09
N LEU A 528 1.45 -29.04 35.69
CA LEU A 528 0.95 -29.16 34.31
C LEU A 528 -0.02 -28.03 33.92
N TYR A 529 -0.29 -27.06 34.80
CA TYR A 529 -1.16 -25.93 34.47
C TYR A 529 -0.56 -25.10 33.33
N SER A 530 -1.35 -24.91 32.26
CA SER A 530 -1.01 -24.04 31.13
C SER A 530 -1.29 -22.60 31.51
N ILE A 531 -0.25 -21.79 31.61
CA ILE A 531 -0.31 -20.38 32.00
C ILE A 531 -1.05 -19.58 30.93
N GLN A 532 -1.97 -18.71 31.37
CA GLN A 532 -2.79 -17.82 30.56
C GLN A 532 -2.22 -16.39 30.54
N ALA A 533 -2.71 -15.56 29.62
CA ALA A 533 -2.25 -14.18 29.49
C ALA A 533 -2.72 -13.34 30.68
N GLY A 534 -1.77 -12.69 31.35
CA GLY A 534 -2.02 -11.88 32.56
C GLY A 534 -1.99 -12.65 33.89
N ASP A 535 -1.72 -13.97 33.88
CA ASP A 535 -1.63 -14.75 35.11
C ASP A 535 -0.50 -14.27 36.03
N GLU A 536 -0.80 -14.12 37.32
CA GLU A 536 0.19 -13.97 38.38
C GLU A 536 0.50 -15.32 39.01
N VAL A 537 1.62 -15.92 38.61
CA VAL A 537 2.14 -17.16 39.20
C VAL A 537 3.04 -16.82 40.39
N LYS A 538 2.73 -17.40 41.56
CA LYS A 538 3.56 -17.29 42.77
C LYS A 538 4.09 -18.67 43.13
N VAL A 539 5.37 -18.90 42.85
CA VAL A 539 6.12 -20.06 43.34
C VAL A 539 6.43 -19.81 44.81
N LEU A 540 5.87 -20.65 45.68
CA LEU A 540 5.99 -20.52 47.13
C LEU A 540 7.39 -20.92 47.60
N ASP A 541 7.95 -20.15 48.53
CA ASP A 541 9.24 -20.40 49.15
C ASP A 541 9.17 -21.42 50.31
N TYR A 542 7.96 -21.71 50.79
CA TYR A 542 7.62 -22.69 51.84
C TYR A 542 6.77 -23.88 51.32
N ASN A 543 6.55 -24.85 52.19
CA ASN A 543 5.48 -25.87 52.12
C ASN A 543 4.69 -25.81 53.45
N THR A 544 3.42 -26.20 53.49
CA THR A 544 2.71 -26.32 54.78
C THR A 544 3.18 -27.56 55.56
N ALA A 545 2.97 -27.59 56.87
CA ALA A 545 3.24 -28.76 57.71
C ALA A 545 2.51 -30.02 57.19
N GLU A 546 1.28 -29.89 56.68
CA GLU A 546 0.55 -31.00 56.05
C GLU A 546 1.21 -31.46 54.74
N GLN A 547 1.72 -30.55 53.90
CA GLN A 547 2.46 -30.92 52.68
C GLN A 547 3.75 -31.67 53.00
N ILE A 548 4.47 -31.27 54.06
CA ILE A 548 5.68 -31.96 54.51
C ILE A 548 5.37 -33.31 55.18
N ALA A 549 4.25 -33.44 55.89
CA ALA A 549 3.78 -34.72 56.42
C ALA A 549 3.41 -35.70 55.31
N ALA A 550 2.67 -35.24 54.30
CA ALA A 550 2.28 -36.03 53.13
C ALA A 550 3.50 -36.47 52.29
N LEU A 551 4.55 -35.65 52.18
CA LEU A 551 5.82 -36.02 51.55
C LEU A 551 6.56 -37.16 52.28
N MET A 552 6.24 -37.39 53.56
CA MET A 552 6.90 -38.33 54.46
C MET A 552 6.02 -39.54 54.85
N ASP A 553 4.84 -39.70 54.23
CA ASP A 553 3.81 -40.68 54.57
C ASP A 553 3.39 -40.64 56.06
N ILE A 554 3.25 -39.43 56.63
CA ILE A 554 2.84 -39.20 58.03
C ILE A 554 1.36 -38.80 58.12
N ASP A 555 0.52 -39.69 58.66
CA ASP A 555 -0.89 -39.42 58.93
C ASP A 555 -1.08 -38.46 60.13
N ILE A 556 -1.42 -37.18 59.87
CA ILE A 556 -1.74 -36.21 60.92
C ILE A 556 -3.16 -36.44 61.46
N ASN A 557 -3.26 -37.11 62.61
CA ASN A 557 -4.50 -37.36 63.35
C ASN A 557 -4.73 -36.34 64.50
N GLU A 558 -5.81 -36.49 65.27
CA GLU A 558 -6.18 -35.57 66.36
C GLU A 558 -5.16 -35.56 67.52
N ASP A 559 -4.42 -36.64 67.72
CA ASP A 559 -3.38 -36.78 68.75
C ASP A 559 -1.97 -36.38 68.26
N THR A 560 -1.85 -35.87 67.03
CA THR A 560 -0.56 -35.47 66.43
C THR A 560 -0.24 -34.01 66.78
N VAL A 561 0.81 -33.80 67.58
CA VAL A 561 1.31 -32.47 67.91
C VAL A 561 2.43 -32.09 66.94
N ILE A 562 2.21 -31.01 66.19
CA ILE A 562 3.16 -30.44 65.23
C ILE A 562 3.98 -29.36 65.93
N PHE A 563 5.31 -29.41 65.79
CA PHE A 563 6.20 -28.33 66.18
C PHE A 563 7.00 -27.84 64.97
N VAL A 564 7.08 -26.53 64.74
CA VAL A 564 7.91 -25.90 63.71
C VAL A 564 8.87 -24.94 64.40
N ASN A 565 10.18 -25.13 64.17
CA ASN A 565 11.28 -24.47 64.89
C ASN A 565 11.14 -24.50 66.44
N ASN A 566 10.53 -25.58 66.95
CA ASN A 566 10.18 -25.83 68.36
C ASN A 566 8.97 -25.02 68.90
N GLU A 567 8.29 -24.21 68.10
CA GLU A 567 6.99 -23.60 68.43
C GLU A 567 5.84 -24.52 68.00
N ARG A 568 4.68 -24.48 68.69
CA ARG A 568 3.54 -25.36 68.38
C ARG A 568 2.77 -24.87 67.15
N GLY A 569 2.79 -25.66 66.09
CA GLY A 569 2.11 -25.35 64.82
C GLY A 569 0.78 -26.08 64.63
N ASN A 570 0.20 -25.87 63.46
CA ASN A 570 -0.97 -26.55 62.90
C ASN A 570 -0.68 -27.07 61.48
N LYS A 571 -1.66 -27.69 60.83
CA LYS A 571 -1.52 -28.28 59.48
C LYS A 571 -1.09 -27.26 58.42
N ASP A 572 -1.59 -26.03 58.51
CA ASP A 572 -1.35 -24.94 57.55
C ASP A 572 -0.04 -24.18 57.80
N THR A 573 0.66 -24.44 58.92
CA THR A 573 1.85 -23.69 59.34
C THR A 573 2.96 -23.78 58.27
N PRO A 574 3.51 -22.65 57.80
CA PRO A 574 4.51 -22.64 56.73
C PRO A 574 5.90 -23.09 57.24
N VAL A 575 6.50 -24.02 56.49
CA VAL A 575 7.82 -24.60 56.71
C VAL A 575 8.74 -24.13 55.58
N TYR A 576 9.67 -23.24 55.90
CA TYR A 576 10.64 -22.66 54.97
C TYR A 576 11.95 -23.46 54.92
N GLU A 577 12.87 -23.07 54.04
CA GLU A 577 14.17 -23.74 53.91
C GLU A 577 15.01 -23.71 55.21
N ASN A 578 15.60 -24.86 55.54
CA ASN A 578 16.30 -25.20 56.78
C ASN A 578 15.43 -25.20 58.06
N PHE A 579 14.11 -25.04 57.97
CA PHE A 579 13.25 -25.16 59.16
C PHE A 579 13.25 -26.60 59.70
N LYS A 580 13.15 -26.70 61.03
CA LYS A 580 12.98 -27.95 61.76
C LYS A 580 11.49 -28.17 62.02
N ILE A 581 10.95 -29.31 61.60
CA ILE A 581 9.59 -29.75 61.93
C ILE A 581 9.62 -31.09 62.67
N GLU A 582 8.92 -31.15 63.80
CA GLU A 582 8.70 -32.39 64.55
C GLU A 582 7.21 -32.75 64.57
N PHE A 583 6.93 -34.01 64.29
CA PHE A 583 5.60 -34.63 64.46
C PHE A 583 5.72 -35.63 65.61
N LYS A 584 5.07 -35.32 66.75
CA LYS A 584 5.08 -36.14 67.97
C LYS A 584 3.68 -36.60 68.32
N ALA A 585 3.56 -37.76 68.97
CA ALA A 585 2.30 -38.14 69.60
C ALA A 585 2.05 -37.29 70.86
N GLN A 586 0.79 -36.97 71.17
CA GLN A 586 0.45 -36.17 72.35
C GLN A 586 0.92 -36.83 73.67
N GLU A 587 0.98 -38.16 73.73
CA GLU A 587 1.56 -38.91 74.85
C GLU A 587 3.07 -38.66 75.04
N GLU A 588 3.84 -38.50 73.96
CA GLU A 588 5.28 -38.18 74.03
C GLU A 588 5.51 -36.75 74.54
N VAL A 589 4.67 -35.80 74.11
CA VAL A 589 4.74 -34.40 74.58
C VAL A 589 4.42 -34.32 76.07
N ILE A 590 3.46 -35.10 76.56
CA ILE A 590 3.14 -35.21 77.99
C ILE A 590 4.31 -35.85 78.75
N MET A 591 4.93 -36.91 78.23
CA MET A 591 6.13 -37.54 78.82
C MET A 591 7.33 -36.59 78.91
N ASP A 592 7.60 -35.80 77.86
CA ASP A 592 8.67 -34.79 77.87
C ASP A 592 8.40 -33.70 78.93
N TYR A 593 7.15 -33.25 79.09
CA TYR A 593 6.76 -32.21 80.07
C TYR A 593 6.92 -32.63 81.54
N TYR A 594 6.91 -33.93 81.83
CA TYR A 594 7.07 -34.46 83.20
C TYR A 594 8.51 -34.87 83.57
N LYS A 595 9.50 -34.73 82.67
CA LYS A 595 10.91 -35.07 82.97
C LYS A 595 11.56 -34.17 84.03
N ASP A 596 11.15 -32.91 84.10
CA ASP A 596 11.79 -31.89 84.93
C ASP A 596 11.13 -31.72 86.32
N PHE A 597 10.18 -32.59 86.68
CA PHE A 597 9.58 -32.61 88.02
C PHE A 597 10.29 -33.62 88.95
N PRO A 598 10.83 -33.18 90.11
CA PRO A 598 11.52 -34.07 91.05
C PRO A 598 10.57 -35.04 91.76
N SER A 599 11.10 -36.18 92.22
CA SER A 599 10.30 -37.22 92.88
C SER A 599 10.00 -36.89 94.35
N ALA A 600 8.90 -37.43 94.87
CA ALA A 600 8.38 -37.08 96.19
C ALA A 600 9.30 -37.42 97.38
N ASP A 601 10.33 -38.25 97.19
CA ASP A 601 11.26 -38.66 98.25
C ASP A 601 12.34 -37.60 98.58
N GLU A 602 12.57 -36.61 97.70
CA GLU A 602 13.61 -35.58 97.92
C GLU A 602 13.16 -34.40 98.80
N VAL A 603 11.85 -34.25 99.06
CA VAL A 603 11.26 -33.10 99.80
C VAL A 603 11.37 -33.26 101.33
N ALA A 604 12.18 -34.21 101.81
CA ALA A 604 12.16 -34.71 103.20
C ALA A 604 13.43 -34.45 104.04
N ILE A 605 14.29 -33.47 103.68
CA ILE A 605 15.21 -32.74 104.59
C ILE A 605 15.45 -31.32 104.02
N SER A 606 14.52 -30.38 104.28
CA SER A 606 14.79 -28.92 104.36
C SER A 606 13.53 -28.08 104.66
N GLN A 607 12.92 -28.26 105.83
CA GLN A 607 12.04 -27.24 106.42
C GLN A 607 12.50 -26.94 107.84
N GLU A 608 13.11 -25.78 108.04
CA GLU A 608 13.05 -25.06 109.32
C GLU A 608 13.36 -23.56 109.06
N ASN A 609 12.46 -22.70 109.53
CA ASN A 609 12.59 -21.23 109.60
C ASN A 609 12.43 -20.42 108.29
N GLU A 610 11.16 -20.38 107.86
CA GLU A 610 10.33 -19.16 107.74
C GLU A 610 10.67 -18.09 108.83
N GLU A 611 10.23 -16.83 108.83
CA GLU A 611 9.15 -16.03 108.19
C GLU A 611 9.61 -14.52 108.30
N SER A 612 8.94 -13.40 107.93
CA SER A 612 7.63 -13.02 107.34
C SER A 612 7.70 -11.54 106.84
N TYR A 613 6.58 -11.03 106.31
CA TYR A 613 6.22 -9.60 106.10
C TYR A 613 6.86 -8.87 104.90
N GLU A 614 6.10 -8.46 103.86
CA GLU A 614 5.03 -7.42 103.78
C GLU A 614 5.58 -5.98 103.90
N SER A 615 5.03 -4.94 103.26
CA SER A 615 4.10 -4.72 102.12
C SER A 615 4.38 -3.26 101.64
N THR A 616 4.06 -2.71 100.45
CA THR A 616 2.78 -2.35 99.76
C THR A 616 3.21 -1.71 98.40
N GLU A 617 2.53 -1.83 97.26
CA GLU A 617 1.25 -1.23 96.81
C GLU A 617 1.25 0.30 96.48
N ASP A 618 0.76 0.62 95.26
CA ASP A 618 0.28 1.91 94.68
C ASP A 618 1.24 3.13 94.56
N GLY A 619 0.93 4.11 93.67
CA GLY A 619 1.65 5.40 93.73
C GLY A 619 1.52 6.54 92.69
N ARG A 620 0.76 6.46 91.57
CA ARG A 620 0.37 7.63 90.70
C ARG A 620 1.49 8.41 89.97
N LEU A 621 1.38 8.68 88.66
CA LEU A 621 0.52 9.66 87.95
C LEU A 621 0.77 11.14 88.31
N VAL A 622 1.02 11.95 87.28
CA VAL A 622 0.82 13.40 87.24
C VAL A 622 -0.06 13.68 86.02
N GLU A 623 -1.16 14.42 86.21
CA GLU A 623 -2.05 14.90 85.15
C GLU A 623 -1.64 16.33 84.75
N ASP A 624 -1.79 16.69 83.47
CA ASP A 624 -1.76 18.09 83.02
C ASP A 624 -3.11 18.52 82.41
N ALA A 625 -3.66 19.56 83.02
CA ALA A 625 -4.66 20.52 82.52
C ALA A 625 -6.07 20.05 82.06
N ASP A 626 -6.24 19.13 81.10
CA ASP A 626 -7.50 19.00 80.33
C ASP A 626 -8.26 17.67 80.43
N GLY A 627 -7.75 16.69 81.19
CA GLY A 627 -8.60 15.71 81.89
C GLY A 627 -9.41 14.69 81.07
N GLN A 628 -8.90 14.16 79.95
CA GLN A 628 -9.45 12.94 79.32
C GLN A 628 -8.36 11.92 78.98
N LEU A 629 -8.69 10.64 79.18
CA LEU A 629 -7.92 9.46 78.78
C LEU A 629 -8.86 8.50 78.04
N SER A 630 -8.44 8.02 76.87
CA SER A 630 -9.09 6.92 76.15
C SER A 630 -8.05 6.15 75.35
N PHE A 631 -8.23 4.83 75.29
CA PHE A 631 -7.32 3.87 74.68
C PHE A 631 -7.90 3.31 73.36
N ASP A 632 -7.04 2.55 72.68
CA ASP A 632 -7.32 1.46 71.73
C ASP A 632 -7.78 1.73 70.28
N ASP A 633 -7.11 0.97 69.43
CA ASP A 633 -7.50 0.32 68.18
C ASP A 633 -7.76 1.08 66.85
N LEU A 634 -7.39 0.31 65.81
CA LEU A 634 -7.62 0.45 64.38
C LEU A 634 -9.12 0.20 64.05
N PRO A 635 -9.63 0.43 62.80
CA PRO A 635 -8.89 0.60 61.55
C PRO A 635 -9.46 1.65 60.56
N ASP A 636 -8.91 1.60 59.33
CA ASP A 636 -9.58 1.82 58.03
C ASP A 636 -10.07 3.21 57.56
N ASP A 637 -9.32 3.68 56.54
CA ASP A 637 -9.77 3.90 55.15
C ASP A 637 -9.98 5.33 54.62
N ASP A 638 -9.63 5.46 53.33
CA ASP A 638 -9.80 6.50 52.30
C ASP A 638 -9.74 8.00 52.66
N GLY A 639 -9.45 8.84 51.64
CA GLY A 639 -10.23 10.06 51.55
C GLY A 639 -9.55 11.36 51.12
N SER A 640 -8.45 11.34 50.36
CA SER A 640 -7.95 12.52 49.59
C SER A 640 -7.46 13.71 50.46
N GLN A 641 -6.81 14.79 50.00
CA GLN A 641 -5.95 15.13 48.85
C GLN A 641 -5.35 16.52 49.17
N LYS A 642 -4.41 17.03 48.34
CA LYS A 642 -3.89 18.43 48.33
C LYS A 642 -2.99 18.83 49.53
N GLU A 643 -2.00 19.71 49.38
CA GLU A 643 -1.38 20.24 48.15
C GLU A 643 0.11 20.58 48.38
N GLU A 644 0.81 20.93 47.30
CA GLU A 644 2.27 21.06 47.22
C GLU A 644 2.84 22.28 47.97
N GLN A 645 4.13 22.20 48.35
CA GLN A 645 5.04 23.34 48.18
C GLN A 645 6.38 22.88 47.56
N VAL A 646 6.66 23.38 46.36
CA VAL A 646 7.90 23.11 45.61
C VAL A 646 9.01 24.05 46.05
N VAL A 647 10.19 23.50 46.41
CA VAL A 647 11.41 24.28 46.63
C VAL A 647 12.22 24.30 45.34
N VAL A 648 12.11 25.39 44.58
CA VAL A 648 12.85 25.56 43.31
C VAL A 648 14.36 25.69 43.59
N ARG A 649 15.15 24.77 43.04
CA ARG A 649 16.59 24.96 42.82
C ARG A 649 16.82 25.26 41.34
N ASN A 650 17.43 26.41 41.04
CA ASN A 650 17.93 26.69 39.70
C ASN A 650 19.14 25.78 39.44
N ILE A 651 18.96 24.74 38.63
CA ILE A 651 20.06 23.94 38.11
C ILE A 651 20.45 24.51 36.75
N LEU A 652 21.70 24.97 36.64
CA LEU A 652 22.31 25.27 35.34
C LEU A 652 22.83 23.95 34.79
N ALA A 653 22.36 23.55 33.60
CA ALA A 653 22.99 22.47 32.86
C ALA A 653 24.47 22.83 32.63
N HIS A 654 25.35 21.85 32.81
CA HIS A 654 26.78 22.03 32.61
C HIS A 654 27.32 20.94 31.69
N ASP A 655 28.39 21.28 31.00
CA ASP A 655 29.14 20.34 30.18
C ASP A 655 29.84 19.33 31.12
N LEU A 656 29.87 18.06 30.72
CA LEU A 656 30.58 17.00 31.45
C LEU A 656 31.58 16.31 30.50
N HIS A 657 32.87 16.37 30.82
CA HIS A 657 33.93 15.81 29.99
C HIS A 657 34.32 14.42 30.51
N VAL A 658 34.22 13.42 29.63
CA VAL A 658 34.51 12.02 29.91
C VAL A 658 35.39 11.43 28.81
N THR A 659 35.98 10.26 29.05
CA THR A 659 36.75 9.54 28.01
C THR A 659 36.09 8.20 27.71
N VAL A 660 35.61 8.01 26.47
CA VAL A 660 34.99 6.75 26.03
C VAL A 660 35.90 6.06 25.02
N ASN A 661 36.26 4.80 25.25
CA ASN A 661 37.11 4.01 24.33
C ASN A 661 38.46 4.68 23.95
N ASN A 662 38.98 5.57 24.81
CA ASN A 662 40.14 6.47 24.65
C ASN A 662 39.91 7.77 23.85
N GLU A 663 38.68 8.06 23.42
CA GLU A 663 38.32 9.35 22.79
C GLU A 663 37.65 10.29 23.82
N PRO A 664 37.97 11.60 23.83
CA PRO A 664 37.35 12.57 24.73
C PRO A 664 35.97 12.98 24.21
N ILE A 665 34.94 12.84 25.06
CA ILE A 665 33.55 13.17 24.73
C ILE A 665 33.02 14.17 25.76
N THR A 666 32.26 15.15 25.30
CA THR A 666 31.59 16.14 26.15
C THR A 666 30.09 15.94 26.08
N LEU A 667 29.46 15.72 27.22
CA LEU A 667 28.01 15.58 27.34
C LEU A 667 27.40 16.95 27.67
N HIS A 668 26.37 17.34 26.92
CA HIS A 668 25.74 18.66 26.99
C HIS A 668 24.24 18.58 27.28
N GLY A 669 23.72 19.54 28.04
CA GLY A 669 22.27 19.80 28.17
C GLY A 669 21.49 19.07 29.27
N LYS A 670 22.06 18.11 30.01
CA LYS A 670 21.43 17.53 31.23
C LYS A 670 21.99 18.20 32.50
N ALA A 671 21.26 18.02 33.62
CA ALA A 671 21.61 18.52 34.95
C ALA A 671 22.59 17.58 35.69
N ASP A 672 22.36 16.29 35.53
CA ASP A 672 23.14 15.15 36.02
C ASP A 672 23.17 14.13 34.87
N TYR A 673 24.18 13.25 34.84
CA TYR A 673 24.30 12.17 33.85
C TYR A 673 24.41 10.81 34.53
N VAL A 674 23.78 9.79 33.95
CA VAL A 674 23.84 8.38 34.37
C VAL A 674 24.41 7.51 33.26
N PHE A 675 24.93 6.33 33.60
CA PHE A 675 25.72 5.49 32.68
C PHE A 675 25.06 5.25 31.31
N VAL A 676 23.74 5.07 31.23
CA VAL A 676 23.02 4.90 29.95
C VAL A 676 23.07 6.11 29.03
N ASP A 677 23.24 7.33 29.55
CA ASP A 677 23.30 8.56 28.74
C ASP A 677 24.50 8.58 27.78
N ILE A 678 25.52 7.72 28.02
CA ILE A 678 26.68 7.63 27.12
C ILE A 678 26.31 7.09 25.74
N PHE A 679 25.25 6.28 25.64
CA PHE A 679 24.76 5.72 24.37
C PHE A 679 24.04 6.75 23.49
N ASP A 680 23.59 7.88 24.06
CA ASP A 680 23.09 9.03 23.28
C ASP A 680 24.24 9.80 22.59
N ALA A 681 25.50 9.56 23.01
CA ALA A 681 26.67 10.36 22.64
C ALA A 681 27.79 9.55 21.92
N ILE A 682 27.58 8.26 21.64
CA ILE A 682 28.51 7.42 20.87
C ILE A 682 27.79 6.70 19.73
N ASP A 683 28.43 6.65 18.56
CA ASP A 683 27.96 5.80 17.45
C ASP A 683 28.32 4.33 17.71
N PHE A 684 27.45 3.64 18.45
CA PHE A 684 27.63 2.24 18.82
C PHE A 684 26.40 1.42 18.41
N ASP A 685 26.41 0.91 17.18
CA ASP A 685 25.31 0.14 16.60
C ASP A 685 24.98 -1.15 17.39
N LEU A 686 23.92 -1.08 18.20
CA LEU A 686 23.36 -2.20 18.96
C LEU A 686 22.55 -3.19 18.11
N SER A 687 22.21 -2.84 16.85
CA SER A 687 21.44 -3.71 15.95
C SER A 687 22.30 -4.76 15.23
N LYS A 688 23.62 -4.50 15.10
CA LYS A 688 24.59 -5.39 14.45
C LYS A 688 25.59 -5.96 15.47
N PRO A 689 25.33 -7.14 16.06
CA PRO A 689 26.19 -7.71 17.10
C PRO A 689 27.54 -8.16 16.55
N ASN A 690 28.58 -7.36 16.80
CA ASN A 690 29.97 -7.62 16.40
C ASN A 690 30.76 -8.49 17.41
N GLY A 691 30.06 -9.22 18.28
CA GLY A 691 30.66 -10.11 19.29
C GLY A 691 29.63 -10.98 19.99
N ARG A 692 30.07 -11.75 20.98
CA ARG A 692 29.23 -12.63 21.83
C ARG A 692 28.57 -11.89 22.99
N ALA A 693 29.19 -10.81 23.47
CA ALA A 693 28.62 -9.92 24.47
C ALA A 693 29.17 -8.49 24.30
N ILE A 694 28.40 -7.50 24.76
CA ILE A 694 28.92 -6.15 25.00
C ILE A 694 29.61 -6.17 26.36
N VAL A 695 30.82 -5.64 26.42
CA VAL A 695 31.52 -5.31 27.67
C VAL A 695 31.36 -3.82 27.91
N THR A 696 30.76 -3.48 29.05
CA THR A 696 30.70 -2.11 29.57
C THR A 696 31.59 -2.01 30.81
N SER A 697 32.38 -0.94 30.91
CA SER A 697 33.09 -0.59 32.13
C SER A 697 33.04 0.91 32.40
N LEU A 698 32.97 1.26 33.68
CA LEU A 698 33.16 2.60 34.21
C LEU A 698 34.31 2.54 35.23
N ASN A 699 35.41 3.25 34.94
CA ASN A 699 36.65 3.28 35.73
C ASN A 699 37.23 1.89 36.10
N GLY A 700 37.00 0.86 35.27
CA GLY A 700 37.50 -0.50 35.47
C GLY A 700 36.55 -1.41 36.28
N ALA A 701 35.37 -0.93 36.69
CA ALA A 701 34.29 -1.75 37.26
C ALA A 701 33.16 -1.95 36.24
N THR A 702 32.30 -2.94 36.45
CA THR A 702 31.02 -3.06 35.71
C THR A 702 30.02 -2.06 36.30
N PRO A 703 29.46 -1.12 35.51
CA PRO A 703 28.55 -0.10 36.01
C PRO A 703 27.11 -0.63 36.17
N GLU A 704 26.36 -0.01 37.08
CA GLU A 704 24.89 -0.09 37.05
C GLU A 704 24.33 0.91 36.02
N TYR A 705 23.24 0.58 35.33
CA TYR A 705 22.68 1.42 34.25
C TYR A 705 22.32 2.85 34.69
N LEU A 706 21.89 3.02 35.94
CA LEU A 706 21.54 4.33 36.52
C LEU A 706 22.66 4.92 37.40
N GLN A 707 23.89 4.39 37.31
CA GLN A 707 25.03 4.91 38.08
C GLN A 707 25.44 6.30 37.57
N PRO A 708 25.56 7.32 38.44
CA PRO A 708 25.96 8.66 38.01
C PRO A 708 27.39 8.72 37.46
N ILE A 709 27.57 9.40 36.33
CA ILE A 709 28.86 9.70 35.69
C ILE A 709 29.42 11.01 36.24
N LYS A 710 30.76 11.15 36.30
CA LYS A 710 31.47 12.31 36.85
C LYS A 710 32.56 12.81 35.89
N GLU A 711 32.98 14.06 36.13
CA GLU A 711 34.01 14.74 35.35
C GLU A 711 35.33 13.95 35.36
N GLY A 712 35.83 13.61 34.17
CA GLY A 712 37.05 12.83 33.99
C GLY A 712 36.88 11.30 34.10
N ASP A 713 35.66 10.78 34.23
CA ASP A 713 35.41 9.34 34.23
C ASP A 713 35.83 8.68 32.91
N ARG A 714 36.30 7.43 33.02
CA ARG A 714 36.71 6.59 31.89
C ARG A 714 35.70 5.50 31.65
N ILE A 715 35.22 5.39 30.42
CA ILE A 715 34.20 4.44 29.99
C ILE A 715 34.77 3.57 28.87
N GLU A 716 34.51 2.27 28.94
CA GLU A 716 34.79 1.33 27.85
C GLU A 716 33.47 0.66 27.43
N VAL A 717 33.17 0.66 26.14
CA VAL A 717 31.99 0.03 25.53
C VAL A 717 32.43 -0.66 24.24
N TYR A 718 32.52 -1.99 24.25
CA TYR A 718 32.98 -2.76 23.09
C TYR A 718 32.38 -4.17 23.01
N TRP A 719 32.40 -4.76 21.82
CA TRP A 719 31.99 -6.16 21.59
C TRP A 719 33.14 -7.14 21.86
N LYS A 720 32.84 -8.29 22.49
CA LYS A 720 33.80 -9.33 22.91
C LYS A 720 33.41 -10.73 22.45
#